data_AF-A0A7M1VNB6-F1
#
_entry.id   AF-A0A7M1VNB6-F1
#
_cell.length_a   1.000
_cell.length_b   1.000
_cell.length_c   1.000
_cell.angle_alpha   90.00
_cell.angle_beta   90.00
_cell.angle_gamma   90.00
#
_symmetry.space_group_name_H-M   'P 1'
#
loop_
_entity.id
_entity.type
_entity.pdbx_description
1 polymer ?
#
loop_
_entity_poly.entity_id
_entity_poly.type
_entity_poly.pdbx_seq_one_letter_code
_entity_poly.pdbx_strand_id
1 'polypeptide(L)'
;MNQINNSIILLAEQAAECNQIQHGSTQEFRSEGQDPHWIWEELDLTEGWYKATAQIQITADYVTPHKFYHGVAHVFSEQQSCSFEQIDESIYVTYFYVESKCTDIRYDPMETIGHVTFEGLSIEACETDKVPEKYLINKQTEHATSTVERIKRMKAFPYLNKALHKMPRLRAFVVKCFSASNASAQVEHYNEWLKINEQIPNKEFQQKQASKLASKPLISVVMPTYNTDPKLLQECIDSVLEQGYQHWELCIADDASTNTATKELLESYVQRDNRIKVTYRETNGHICRATNDALELTSGEWIALLDHDDLLAPHALLTIAKAINANPSADIFYSDEDKITLDGTRTDPHLKPQWSRDLLYSHNYISHLGVYRKEIIYSVGGFRIGFEGSQDYDLLLRCINHIESNVCGRDLTNKIIHVPHILYHWRVLEGSTALSEGQKSYSQDSGVKALQSALPNTIVEPGPLANTYKVNWPIASEEPLVSLVIPTKNGMKLVKQCIESIEKLTSYKNWEILLVDNQSDKAEDIAYFKQLSRDKRVLLLSYDKPFNYSAINNYAIEYAQGSIVVLLNNDVEVISPDWLSEMVSLCSRDEIGCVGAKLYYPNDTLQHAGVILGLGGVAGHSHKYFDKDQDGYFKRLKIRQNLSAVTAACLAVRKDVYNQVNGLNEEDLTVAFNDVDFCLKVQAAGYKNVWTPYAELYHHESISRGTEDTPEKRARFASEVDYMKRTWNSELRNDPYYHPLLTRDREDFSKR
;
A
#
# COMPACT_ATOMS: atom_id res chain seq x y z
N MET A 1 18.47 -9.67 -56.08
CA MET A 1 19.14 -10.15 -54.85
C MET A 1 20.63 -10.34 -55.09
N ASN A 2 21.49 -9.65 -54.33
CA ASN A 2 22.92 -9.93 -54.27
C ASN A 2 23.21 -10.71 -52.97
N GLN A 3 23.57 -11.99 -53.07
CA GLN A 3 24.00 -12.78 -51.92
C GLN A 3 25.49 -12.54 -51.65
N ILE A 4 25.79 -11.97 -50.49
CA ILE A 4 27.15 -11.98 -49.92
C ILE A 4 27.02 -12.43 -48.46
N ASN A 5 27.68 -13.53 -48.10
CA ASN A 5 27.82 -14.03 -46.72
C ASN A 5 26.52 -14.17 -45.90
N ASN A 6 25.63 -15.11 -46.25
CA ASN A 6 24.43 -15.45 -45.46
C ASN A 6 23.49 -14.28 -45.11
N SER A 7 23.60 -13.16 -45.85
CA SER A 7 22.79 -11.96 -45.71
C SER A 7 21.99 -11.71 -46.98
N ILE A 8 20.72 -11.34 -46.84
CA ILE A 8 19.85 -10.88 -47.92
C ILE A 8 19.70 -9.37 -47.78
N ILE A 9 20.00 -8.62 -48.85
CA ILE A 9 19.77 -7.17 -48.89
C ILE A 9 18.58 -6.89 -49.81
N LEU A 10 17.57 -6.25 -49.24
CA LEU A 10 16.33 -5.85 -49.89
C LEU A 10 16.37 -4.35 -50.15
N LEU A 11 16.38 -3.99 -51.44
CA LEU A 11 16.34 -2.60 -51.89
C LEU A 11 14.92 -2.25 -52.32
N ALA A 12 14.49 -1.01 -52.11
CA ALA A 12 13.13 -0.56 -52.46
C ALA A 12 12.77 -0.78 -53.94
N GLU A 13 13.73 -0.61 -54.86
CA GLU A 13 13.56 -0.87 -56.29
C GLU A 13 13.32 -2.34 -56.65
N GLN A 14 13.55 -3.26 -55.71
CA GLN A 14 13.34 -4.70 -55.86
C GLN A 14 12.03 -5.17 -55.18
N ALA A 15 11.24 -4.26 -54.61
CA ALA A 15 9.96 -4.61 -54.02
C ALA A 15 8.97 -5.03 -55.11
N ALA A 16 8.25 -6.13 -54.87
CA ALA A 16 7.19 -6.62 -55.75
C ALA A 16 5.92 -5.74 -55.65
N GLU A 17 5.69 -5.15 -54.47
CA GLU A 17 4.62 -4.19 -54.23
C GLU A 17 5.14 -2.99 -53.42
N CYS A 18 4.63 -1.81 -53.76
CA CYS A 18 4.94 -0.54 -53.12
C CYS A 18 3.66 0.30 -53.08
N ASN A 19 3.10 0.49 -51.89
CA ASN A 19 1.84 1.21 -51.71
C ASN A 19 2.08 2.54 -50.99
N GLN A 20 1.47 3.63 -51.47
CA GLN A 20 1.51 4.97 -50.85
C GLN A 20 2.89 5.52 -50.50
N ILE A 21 3.89 5.08 -51.26
CA ILE A 21 5.27 5.55 -51.23
C ILE A 21 5.61 6.06 -52.63
N GLN A 22 5.68 7.38 -52.81
CA GLN A 22 6.05 7.98 -54.10
C GLN A 22 7.57 8.01 -54.28
N HIS A 23 8.05 7.61 -55.45
CA HIS A 23 9.48 7.65 -55.82
C HIS A 23 9.97 9.08 -56.09
N GLY A 24 11.01 9.49 -55.37
CA GLY A 24 11.85 10.65 -55.70
C GLY A 24 13.11 10.23 -56.47
N SER A 25 14.28 10.55 -55.93
CA SER A 25 15.59 10.05 -56.41
C SER A 25 15.83 8.59 -55.97
N THR A 26 16.94 7.95 -56.37
CA THR A 26 17.19 6.49 -56.19
C THR A 26 17.05 5.95 -54.76
N GLN A 27 17.00 6.80 -53.73
CA GLN A 27 16.84 6.39 -52.32
C GLN A 27 15.85 7.25 -51.52
N GLU A 28 15.21 8.25 -52.14
CA GLU A 28 14.29 9.18 -51.45
C GLU A 28 12.84 8.90 -51.83
N PHE A 29 11.99 8.83 -50.81
CA PHE A 29 10.60 8.44 -50.93
C PHE A 29 9.70 9.35 -50.11
N ARG A 30 8.43 9.46 -50.51
CA ARG A 30 7.42 10.21 -49.76
C ARG A 30 6.25 9.31 -49.39
N SER A 31 5.98 9.21 -48.09
CA SER A 31 4.80 8.54 -47.53
C SER A 31 3.56 9.45 -47.60
N GLU A 32 2.41 8.87 -47.94
CA GLU A 32 1.10 9.54 -47.93
C GLU A 32 0.25 9.24 -46.68
N GLY A 33 0.72 8.39 -45.76
CA GLY A 33 0.15 8.23 -44.42
C GLY A 33 -1.15 7.42 -44.29
N GLN A 34 -1.57 6.64 -45.30
CA GLN A 34 -2.67 5.66 -45.18
C GLN A 34 -2.17 4.23 -45.48
N ASP A 35 -1.20 3.76 -44.70
CA ASP A 35 -0.55 2.43 -44.81
C ASP A 35 0.58 2.29 -45.87
N PRO A 36 1.64 3.13 -45.80
CA PRO A 36 2.75 3.05 -46.73
C PRO A 36 3.63 1.83 -46.44
N HIS A 37 3.93 1.03 -47.46
CA HIS A 37 4.72 -0.19 -47.28
C HIS A 37 5.47 -0.65 -48.54
N TRP A 38 6.52 -1.44 -48.32
CA TRP A 38 7.17 -2.26 -49.35
C TRP A 38 6.97 -3.74 -49.06
N ILE A 39 6.73 -4.54 -50.10
CA ILE A 39 6.72 -6.00 -50.02
C ILE A 39 7.77 -6.59 -50.95
N TRP A 40 8.59 -7.50 -50.42
CA TRP A 40 9.52 -8.31 -51.19
C TRP A 40 9.08 -9.77 -51.15
N GLU A 41 9.15 -10.43 -52.31
CA GLU A 41 8.72 -11.81 -52.53
C GLU A 41 9.91 -12.72 -52.88
N GLU A 42 9.63 -14.01 -53.09
CA GLU A 42 10.57 -15.04 -53.53
C GLU A 42 11.76 -15.24 -52.56
N LEU A 43 11.55 -14.95 -51.28
CA LEU A 43 12.52 -15.25 -50.22
C LEU A 43 12.53 -16.76 -49.93
N ASP A 44 13.70 -17.28 -49.59
CA ASP A 44 13.86 -18.68 -49.15
C ASP A 44 14.44 -18.73 -47.74
N LEU A 45 13.77 -18.04 -46.81
CA LEU A 45 14.12 -18.10 -45.40
C LEU A 45 13.49 -19.36 -44.78
N THR A 46 14.32 -20.18 -44.15
CA THR A 46 13.92 -21.43 -43.49
C THR A 46 13.77 -21.24 -41.99
N GLU A 47 13.35 -22.27 -41.26
CA GLU A 47 13.22 -22.20 -39.80
C GLU A 47 14.49 -21.68 -39.11
N GLY A 48 14.35 -20.66 -38.27
CA GLY A 48 15.47 -20.07 -37.53
C GLY A 48 15.27 -18.61 -37.11
N TRP A 49 16.23 -18.11 -36.32
CA TRP A 49 16.30 -16.70 -35.92
C TRP A 49 17.01 -15.87 -36.97
N TYR A 50 16.46 -14.68 -37.23
CA TYR A 50 17.02 -13.70 -38.14
C TYR A 50 17.07 -12.32 -37.48
N LYS A 51 18.11 -11.57 -37.85
CA LYS A 51 18.25 -10.14 -37.52
C LYS A 51 17.92 -9.34 -38.77
N ALA A 52 16.97 -8.42 -38.67
CA ALA A 52 16.70 -7.44 -39.71
C ALA A 52 17.35 -6.10 -39.31
N THR A 53 18.08 -5.49 -40.23
CA THR A 53 18.67 -4.16 -40.05
C THR A 53 18.20 -3.24 -41.18
N ALA A 54 17.46 -2.20 -40.84
CA ALA A 54 17.03 -1.18 -41.79
C ALA A 54 17.93 0.05 -41.65
N GLN A 55 18.43 0.56 -42.78
CA GLN A 55 19.13 1.85 -42.84
C GLN A 55 18.19 2.88 -43.47
N ILE A 56 17.65 3.75 -42.62
CA ILE A 56 16.56 4.66 -42.96
C ILE A 56 16.71 6.00 -42.25
N GLN A 57 16.47 7.10 -42.97
CA GLN A 57 16.32 8.43 -42.40
C GLN A 57 14.89 8.92 -42.62
N ILE A 58 14.28 9.47 -41.59
CA ILE A 58 12.91 10.00 -41.63
C ILE A 58 12.93 11.48 -41.33
N THR A 59 12.22 12.26 -42.14
CA THR A 59 11.87 13.65 -41.84
C THR A 59 10.35 13.79 -41.80
N ALA A 60 9.79 13.89 -40.60
CA ALA A 60 8.36 14.08 -40.32
C ALA A 60 8.15 14.77 -38.96
N ASP A 61 7.01 15.46 -38.78
CA ASP A 61 6.67 16.18 -37.53
C ASP A 61 6.47 15.21 -36.33
N TYR A 62 6.15 13.95 -36.62
CA TYR A 62 5.99 12.87 -35.67
C TYR A 62 6.35 11.55 -36.35
N VAL A 63 7.13 10.69 -35.69
CA VAL A 63 7.57 9.41 -36.25
C VAL A 63 6.92 8.27 -35.46
N THR A 64 6.08 7.50 -36.13
CA THR A 64 5.54 6.25 -35.57
C THR A 64 6.59 5.14 -35.64
N PRO A 65 6.58 4.15 -34.73
CA PRO A 65 7.49 3.01 -34.80
C PRO A 65 7.32 2.25 -36.12
N HIS A 66 8.42 1.93 -36.80
CA HIS A 66 8.38 1.12 -38.02
C HIS A 66 7.85 -0.28 -37.72
N LYS A 67 7.02 -0.82 -38.62
CA LYS A 67 6.53 -2.19 -38.51
C LYS A 67 7.18 -3.09 -39.54
N PHE A 68 7.48 -4.30 -39.11
CA PHE A 68 8.10 -5.35 -39.91
C PHE A 68 7.26 -6.61 -39.82
N TYR A 69 6.95 -7.20 -40.97
CA TYR A 69 6.20 -8.45 -41.05
C TYR A 69 6.94 -9.44 -41.93
N HIS A 70 6.86 -10.71 -41.55
CA HIS A 70 7.34 -11.83 -42.35
C HIS A 70 6.19 -12.82 -42.54
N GLY A 71 6.04 -13.37 -43.74
CA GLY A 71 4.87 -14.15 -44.11
C GLY A 71 5.14 -15.21 -45.18
N VAL A 72 4.07 -15.93 -45.52
CA VAL A 72 4.06 -16.93 -46.61
C VAL A 72 2.87 -16.64 -47.52
N ALA A 73 3.12 -16.57 -48.82
CA ALA A 73 2.15 -16.26 -49.86
C ALA A 73 1.33 -14.99 -49.57
N HIS A 74 1.99 -13.89 -49.21
CA HIS A 74 1.38 -12.57 -48.91
C HIS A 74 0.43 -12.51 -47.71
N VAL A 75 0.46 -13.51 -46.84
CA VAL A 75 -0.33 -13.48 -45.61
C VAL A 75 0.49 -12.86 -44.49
N PHE A 76 0.13 -11.63 -44.10
CA PHE A 76 0.72 -10.91 -42.97
C PHE A 76 -0.27 -10.80 -41.80
N SER A 77 0.24 -10.86 -40.57
CA SER A 77 -0.56 -10.73 -39.35
C SER A 77 0.01 -9.63 -38.46
N GLU A 78 -0.86 -8.72 -38.02
CA GLU A 78 -0.52 -7.69 -37.02
C GLU A 78 0.00 -8.31 -35.71
N GLN A 79 -0.48 -9.50 -35.35
CA GLN A 79 -0.03 -10.22 -34.15
C GLN A 79 1.42 -10.73 -34.26
N GLN A 80 1.93 -10.88 -35.49
CA GLN A 80 3.28 -11.37 -35.78
C GLN A 80 4.20 -10.23 -36.24
N SER A 81 3.74 -8.98 -36.14
CA SER A 81 4.55 -7.81 -36.49
C SER A 81 5.65 -7.59 -35.44
N CYS A 82 6.80 -7.15 -35.92
CA CYS A 82 7.93 -6.77 -35.11
C CYS A 82 8.17 -5.26 -35.24
N SER A 83 8.38 -4.57 -34.14
CA SER A 83 8.84 -3.17 -34.17
C SER A 83 10.36 -3.12 -34.27
N PHE A 84 10.85 -2.15 -35.04
CA PHE A 84 12.26 -1.83 -35.08
C PHE A 84 12.69 -0.97 -33.89
N GLU A 85 13.92 -1.16 -33.45
CA GLU A 85 14.57 -0.33 -32.44
C GLU A 85 15.71 0.47 -33.06
N GLN A 86 15.74 1.76 -32.78
CA GLN A 86 16.82 2.63 -33.22
C GLN A 86 18.08 2.33 -32.41
N ILE A 87 19.18 2.00 -33.10
CA ILE A 87 20.49 1.79 -32.47
C ILE A 87 21.51 2.88 -32.85
N ASP A 88 21.24 3.63 -33.93
CA ASP A 88 22.00 4.79 -34.37
C ASP A 88 21.07 5.76 -35.14
N GLU A 89 21.55 6.96 -35.50
CA GLU A 89 20.74 8.02 -36.13
C GLU A 89 19.93 7.54 -37.35
N SER A 90 20.49 6.64 -38.16
CA SER A 90 19.82 6.06 -39.34
C SER A 90 19.71 4.53 -39.32
N ILE A 91 20.08 3.86 -38.23
CA ILE A 91 20.16 2.38 -38.18
C ILE A 91 19.16 1.83 -37.19
N TYR A 92 18.32 0.93 -37.69
CA TYR A 92 17.24 0.30 -36.95
C TYR A 92 17.37 -1.21 -37.00
N VAL A 93 17.18 -1.89 -35.86
CA VAL A 93 17.32 -3.35 -35.75
C VAL A 93 16.08 -3.99 -35.15
N THR A 94 15.70 -5.16 -35.66
CA THR A 94 14.76 -6.08 -35.00
C THR A 94 15.19 -7.53 -35.17
N TYR A 95 14.61 -8.42 -34.35
CA TYR A 95 14.87 -9.86 -34.39
C TYR A 95 13.55 -10.61 -34.51
N PHE A 96 13.49 -11.58 -35.42
CA PHE A 96 12.29 -12.37 -35.68
C PHE A 96 12.63 -13.86 -35.89
N TYR A 97 11.65 -14.72 -35.66
CA TYR A 97 11.80 -16.18 -35.82
C TYR A 97 10.91 -16.68 -36.93
N VAL A 98 11.50 -17.34 -37.93
CA VAL A 98 10.77 -18.04 -38.98
C VAL A 98 10.45 -19.44 -38.47
N GLU A 99 9.17 -19.83 -38.45
CA GLU A 99 8.74 -21.12 -37.89
C GLU A 99 8.93 -22.32 -38.83
N SER A 100 8.90 -22.09 -40.14
CA SER A 100 9.04 -23.16 -41.12
C SER A 100 9.60 -22.63 -42.43
N LYS A 101 8.89 -21.68 -43.05
CA LYS A 101 9.29 -20.98 -44.26
C LYS A 101 8.78 -19.54 -44.22
N CYS A 102 9.54 -18.61 -44.80
CA CYS A 102 9.10 -17.25 -45.07
C CYS A 102 9.46 -16.93 -46.53
N THR A 103 8.45 -16.57 -47.32
CA THR A 103 8.59 -16.22 -48.74
C THR A 103 8.45 -14.73 -48.98
N ASP A 104 7.81 -14.00 -48.05
CA ASP A 104 7.44 -12.61 -48.25
C ASP A 104 7.76 -11.78 -47.01
N ILE A 105 8.22 -10.55 -47.22
CA ILE A 105 8.48 -9.58 -46.16
C ILE A 105 7.79 -8.29 -46.50
N ARG A 106 7.08 -7.73 -45.51
CA ARG A 106 6.47 -6.41 -45.57
C ARG A 106 7.17 -5.48 -44.58
N TYR A 107 7.53 -4.28 -45.05
CA TYR A 107 8.13 -3.24 -44.22
C TYR A 107 7.36 -1.94 -44.35
N ASP A 108 6.91 -1.43 -43.20
CA ASP A 108 6.14 -0.19 -43.10
C ASP A 108 7.04 0.87 -42.45
N PRO A 109 7.62 1.80 -43.23
CA PRO A 109 8.59 2.76 -42.71
C PRO A 109 7.98 3.82 -41.79
N MET A 110 6.69 4.11 -41.88
CA MET A 110 5.98 5.09 -41.04
C MET A 110 4.47 5.01 -41.29
N GLU A 111 3.64 5.62 -40.44
CA GLU A 111 2.18 5.72 -40.66
C GLU A 111 1.72 7.17 -40.90
N THR A 112 2.67 8.12 -41.01
CA THR A 112 2.40 9.56 -41.19
C THR A 112 2.87 10.06 -42.55
N ILE A 113 2.37 11.22 -42.99
CA ILE A 113 2.89 11.90 -44.17
C ILE A 113 4.31 12.41 -43.86
N GLY A 114 5.29 12.08 -44.69
CA GLY A 114 6.69 12.41 -44.44
C GLY A 114 7.65 11.98 -45.54
N HIS A 115 8.92 12.37 -45.40
CA HIS A 115 10.00 11.96 -46.30
C HIS A 115 10.84 10.85 -45.66
N VAL A 116 11.18 9.86 -46.47
CA VAL A 116 11.95 8.68 -46.10
C VAL A 116 13.12 8.52 -47.06
N THR A 117 14.34 8.48 -46.53
CA THR A 117 15.49 7.96 -47.28
C THR A 117 15.71 6.51 -46.86
N PHE A 118 15.57 5.56 -47.78
CA PHE A 118 15.73 4.13 -47.49
C PHE A 118 16.88 3.55 -48.30
N GLU A 119 17.98 3.22 -47.62
CA GLU A 119 19.18 2.68 -48.26
C GLU A 119 19.09 1.16 -48.45
N GLY A 120 18.35 0.47 -47.58
CA GLY A 120 18.08 -0.95 -47.69
C GLY A 120 17.72 -1.61 -46.36
N LEU A 121 17.23 -2.84 -46.49
CA LEU A 121 16.92 -3.73 -45.38
C LEU A 121 17.79 -4.99 -45.51
N SER A 122 18.72 -5.19 -44.60
CA SER A 122 19.52 -6.41 -44.53
C SER A 122 18.91 -7.43 -43.58
N ILE A 123 18.95 -8.70 -43.96
CA ILE A 123 18.44 -9.81 -43.17
C ILE A 123 19.52 -10.86 -43.07
N GLU A 124 19.89 -11.21 -41.85
CA GLU A 124 20.99 -12.10 -41.55
C GLU A 124 20.53 -13.21 -40.61
N ALA A 125 20.88 -14.46 -40.92
CA ALA A 125 20.66 -15.56 -39.99
C ALA A 125 21.46 -15.34 -38.70
N CYS A 126 20.82 -15.53 -37.55
CA CYS A 126 21.42 -15.28 -36.24
C CYS A 126 21.31 -16.53 -35.36
N GLU A 127 22.39 -16.85 -34.65
CA GLU A 127 22.36 -17.90 -33.63
C GLU A 127 21.51 -17.45 -32.43
N THR A 128 20.76 -18.37 -31.81
CA THR A 128 19.80 -18.10 -30.73
C THR A 128 20.45 -17.40 -29.52
N ASP A 129 21.72 -17.66 -29.23
CA ASP A 129 22.48 -17.06 -28.13
C ASP A 129 22.87 -15.60 -28.38
N LYS A 130 22.83 -15.15 -29.64
CA LYS A 130 23.06 -13.76 -30.06
C LYS A 130 21.78 -12.94 -30.15
N VAL A 131 20.61 -13.55 -29.94
CA VAL A 131 19.30 -12.88 -29.91
C VAL A 131 19.10 -12.22 -28.54
N PRO A 132 18.75 -10.92 -28.47
CA PRO A 132 18.49 -10.27 -27.19
C PRO A 132 17.35 -10.95 -26.42
N GLU A 133 17.52 -11.12 -25.11
CA GLU A 133 16.66 -11.92 -24.24
C GLU A 133 15.16 -11.58 -24.35
N LYS A 134 14.80 -10.32 -24.59
CA LYS A 134 13.40 -9.89 -24.76
C LYS A 134 12.69 -10.54 -25.96
N TYR A 135 13.39 -10.76 -27.07
CA TYR A 135 12.81 -11.37 -28.27
C TYR A 135 12.60 -12.87 -28.07
N LEU A 136 13.53 -13.53 -27.36
CA LEU A 136 13.40 -14.93 -26.94
C LEU A 136 12.17 -15.11 -26.03
N ILE A 137 11.97 -14.21 -25.06
CA ILE A 137 10.82 -14.22 -24.15
C ILE A 137 9.51 -13.99 -24.93
N ASN A 138 9.48 -12.97 -25.81
CA ASN A 138 8.29 -12.68 -26.61
C ASN A 138 7.85 -13.89 -27.43
N LYS A 139 8.78 -14.54 -28.15
CA LYS A 139 8.47 -15.72 -28.97
C LYS A 139 7.89 -16.88 -28.17
N GLN A 140 8.42 -17.16 -26.97
CA GLN A 140 7.89 -18.24 -26.12
C GLN A 140 6.51 -17.95 -25.53
N THR A 141 6.13 -16.68 -25.48
CA THR A 141 4.86 -16.23 -24.91
C THR A 141 3.77 -15.91 -25.93
N GLU A 142 4.10 -15.97 -27.22
CA GLU A 142 3.25 -15.51 -28.34
C GLU A 142 1.90 -16.25 -28.42
N HIS A 143 1.84 -17.52 -27.98
CA HIS A 143 0.62 -18.33 -27.96
C HIS A 143 -0.05 -18.45 -26.58
N ALA A 144 0.35 -17.65 -25.60
CA ALA A 144 -0.25 -17.69 -24.27
C ALA A 144 -1.64 -17.05 -24.28
N THR A 145 -2.67 -17.84 -23.96
CA THR A 145 -4.07 -17.38 -23.98
C THR A 145 -4.49 -16.64 -22.70
N SER A 146 -3.62 -16.66 -21.68
CA SER A 146 -3.84 -15.98 -20.40
C SER A 146 -2.52 -15.53 -19.78
N THR A 147 -2.59 -14.54 -18.90
CA THR A 147 -1.45 -14.04 -18.12
C THR A 147 -0.76 -15.16 -17.35
N VAL A 148 -1.53 -16.11 -16.80
CA VAL A 148 -1.03 -17.26 -16.04
C VAL A 148 -0.25 -18.24 -16.91
N GLU A 149 -0.76 -18.55 -18.11
CA GLU A 149 -0.07 -19.41 -19.07
C GLU A 149 1.23 -18.76 -19.56
N ARG A 150 1.20 -17.43 -19.76
CA ARG A 150 2.37 -16.62 -20.12
C ARG A 150 3.47 -16.76 -19.08
N ILE A 151 3.11 -16.72 -17.79
CA ILE A 151 4.04 -16.87 -16.65
C ILE A 151 4.62 -18.28 -16.55
N LYS A 152 3.82 -19.33 -16.75
CA LYS A 152 4.30 -20.72 -16.73
C LYS A 152 5.34 -20.97 -17.83
N ARG A 153 5.11 -20.43 -19.03
CA ARG A 153 6.04 -20.52 -20.15
C ARG A 153 7.31 -19.70 -19.90
N MET A 154 7.21 -18.49 -19.30
CA MET A 154 8.38 -17.70 -18.91
C MET A 154 9.27 -18.37 -17.85
N LYS A 155 8.68 -19.08 -16.88
CA LYS A 155 9.42 -19.79 -15.81
C LYS A 155 10.25 -20.99 -16.31
N ALA A 156 9.95 -21.54 -17.48
CA ALA A 156 10.70 -22.63 -18.07
C ALA A 156 12.03 -22.18 -18.73
N PHE A 157 12.33 -20.87 -18.73
CA PHE A 157 13.48 -20.31 -19.43
C PHE A 157 14.73 -20.17 -18.54
N PRO A 158 15.88 -20.82 -18.87
CA PRO A 158 17.05 -20.86 -18.01
C PRO A 158 17.72 -19.51 -17.70
N TYR A 159 17.47 -18.47 -18.49
CA TYR A 159 18.18 -17.18 -18.41
C TYR A 159 17.38 -16.05 -17.73
N LEU A 160 16.13 -16.30 -17.31
CA LEU A 160 15.21 -15.29 -16.75
C LEU A 160 15.77 -14.53 -15.55
N ASN A 161 16.58 -15.18 -14.71
CA ASN A 161 17.16 -14.56 -13.51
C ASN A 161 18.19 -13.46 -13.82
N LYS A 162 18.85 -13.48 -14.98
CA LYS A 162 19.80 -12.42 -15.38
C LYS A 162 19.08 -11.18 -15.93
N ALA A 163 17.99 -11.37 -16.66
CA ALA A 163 17.17 -10.28 -17.22
C ALA A 163 16.46 -9.45 -16.13
N LEU A 164 15.96 -10.11 -15.08
CA LEU A 164 15.18 -9.50 -14.00
C LEU A 164 15.96 -8.45 -13.18
N HIS A 165 17.29 -8.51 -13.17
CA HIS A 165 18.13 -7.53 -12.48
C HIS A 165 18.32 -6.20 -13.24
N LYS A 166 18.10 -6.17 -14.55
CA LYS A 166 18.35 -4.99 -15.39
C LYS A 166 17.09 -4.25 -15.85
N MET A 167 15.89 -4.79 -15.58
CA MET A 167 14.61 -4.22 -16.03
C MET A 167 13.59 -4.06 -14.88
N PRO A 168 13.54 -2.89 -14.20
CA PRO A 168 12.70 -2.65 -13.03
C PRO A 168 11.19 -2.82 -13.28
N ARG A 169 10.70 -2.46 -14.48
CA ARG A 169 9.27 -2.60 -14.85
C ARG A 169 8.84 -4.06 -15.06
N LEU A 170 9.70 -4.89 -15.64
CA LEU A 170 9.45 -6.33 -15.78
C LEU A 170 9.52 -7.03 -14.42
N ARG A 171 10.44 -6.60 -13.55
CA ARG A 171 10.51 -7.05 -12.15
C ARG A 171 9.23 -6.72 -11.39
N ALA A 172 8.70 -5.49 -11.53
CA ALA A 172 7.42 -5.09 -10.93
C ALA A 172 6.23 -5.90 -11.48
N PHE A 173 6.17 -6.16 -12.78
CA PHE A 173 5.15 -7.00 -13.40
C PHE A 173 5.23 -8.46 -12.94
N VAL A 174 6.44 -9.00 -12.79
CA VAL A 174 6.69 -10.36 -12.30
C VAL A 174 6.33 -10.48 -10.82
N VAL A 175 6.72 -9.51 -9.98
CA VAL A 175 6.30 -9.40 -8.56
C VAL A 175 4.77 -9.30 -8.43
N LYS A 176 4.12 -8.49 -9.29
CA LYS A 176 2.66 -8.35 -9.39
C LYS A 176 1.95 -9.65 -9.75
N CYS A 177 2.61 -10.57 -10.45
CA CYS A 177 2.07 -11.89 -10.80
C CYS A 177 2.36 -12.98 -9.75
N PHE A 178 3.44 -12.82 -8.98
CA PHE A 178 3.83 -13.74 -7.91
C PHE A 178 2.95 -13.63 -6.66
N SER A 179 2.28 -12.49 -6.45
CA SER A 179 1.32 -12.32 -5.35
C SER A 179 0.03 -13.13 -5.51
N ALA A 180 -0.29 -13.63 -6.71
CA ALA A 180 -1.58 -14.25 -7.01
C ALA A 180 -1.54 -15.75 -7.37
N SER A 181 -0.38 -16.42 -7.44
CA SER A 181 -0.34 -17.84 -7.85
C SER A 181 0.88 -18.61 -7.37
N ASN A 182 0.87 -19.01 -6.08
CA ASN A 182 1.37 -20.30 -5.57
C ASN A 182 1.33 -20.27 -4.04
N ALA A 183 0.28 -20.81 -3.44
CA ALA A 183 0.17 -20.96 -1.98
C ALA A 183 1.38 -21.71 -1.40
N SER A 184 1.92 -22.71 -2.12
CA SER A 184 3.12 -23.45 -1.70
C SER A 184 4.38 -22.60 -1.65
N ALA A 185 4.61 -21.71 -2.63
CA ALA A 185 5.78 -20.83 -2.64
C ALA A 185 5.67 -19.76 -1.55
N GLN A 186 4.46 -19.23 -1.28
CA GLN A 186 4.24 -18.30 -0.19
C GLN A 186 4.49 -18.95 1.19
N VAL A 187 4.08 -20.21 1.36
CA VAL A 187 4.36 -21.03 2.55
C VAL A 187 5.86 -21.28 2.72
N GLU A 188 6.55 -21.74 1.67
CA GLU A 188 8.00 -22.00 1.72
C GLU A 188 8.79 -20.73 2.07
N HIS A 189 8.48 -19.61 1.43
CA HIS A 189 9.11 -18.32 1.74
C HIS A 189 8.82 -17.85 3.17
N TYR A 190 7.62 -18.13 3.71
CA TYR A 190 7.32 -17.74 5.08
C TYR A 190 8.04 -18.62 6.10
N ASN A 191 8.12 -19.94 5.88
CA ASN A 191 8.89 -20.84 6.74
C ASN A 191 10.40 -20.50 6.76
N GLU A 192 10.97 -20.11 5.62
CA GLU A 192 12.35 -19.59 5.57
C GLU A 192 12.50 -18.28 6.35
N TRP A 193 11.53 -17.38 6.19
CA TRP A 193 11.50 -16.11 6.91
C TRP A 193 11.42 -16.34 8.43
N LEU A 194 10.61 -17.30 8.90
CA LEU A 194 10.49 -17.65 10.32
C LEU A 194 11.83 -18.15 10.89
N LYS A 195 12.57 -18.99 10.15
CA LYS A 195 13.91 -19.47 10.60
C LYS A 195 14.90 -18.34 10.85
N ILE A 196 14.78 -17.24 10.12
CA ILE A 196 15.67 -16.08 10.24
C ILE A 196 15.18 -15.13 11.33
N ASN A 197 13.88 -14.84 11.34
CA ASN A 197 13.31 -13.74 12.13
C ASN A 197 12.69 -14.18 13.46
N GLU A 198 12.35 -15.45 13.62
CA GLU A 198 11.70 -15.99 14.82
C GLU A 198 12.58 -17.06 15.47
N GLN A 199 13.51 -16.62 16.32
CA GLN A 199 14.34 -17.52 17.13
C GLN A 199 13.68 -17.75 18.48
N ILE A 200 12.86 -18.80 18.57
CA ILE A 200 12.17 -19.18 19.80
C ILE A 200 13.13 -19.94 20.72
N PRO A 201 13.48 -19.41 21.91
CA PRO A 201 14.33 -20.13 22.84
C PRO A 201 13.60 -21.35 23.42
N ASN A 202 14.36 -22.40 23.77
CA ASN A 202 13.79 -23.57 24.43
C ASN A 202 13.18 -23.23 25.81
N LYS A 203 12.31 -24.11 26.31
CA LYS A 203 11.54 -23.90 27.55
C LYS A 203 12.43 -23.62 28.77
N GLU A 204 13.56 -24.33 28.91
CA GLU A 204 14.50 -24.14 30.02
C GLU A 204 15.13 -22.74 30.02
N PHE A 205 15.56 -22.27 28.85
CA PHE A 205 16.10 -20.93 28.70
C PHE A 205 15.04 -19.87 29.02
N GLN A 206 13.81 -20.07 28.54
CA GLN A 206 12.70 -19.18 28.85
C GLN A 206 12.43 -19.12 30.36
N GLN A 207 12.41 -20.25 31.06
CA GLN A 207 12.25 -20.31 32.52
C GLN A 207 13.39 -19.57 33.25
N LYS A 208 14.63 -19.72 32.77
CA LYS A 208 15.80 -18.99 33.30
C LYS A 208 15.70 -17.47 33.07
N GLN A 209 15.04 -17.03 31.99
CA GLN A 209 14.78 -15.62 31.77
C GLN A 209 13.64 -15.12 32.67
N ALA A 210 12.57 -15.90 32.80
CA ALA A 210 11.44 -15.60 33.70
C ALA A 210 11.89 -15.41 35.15
N SER A 211 12.86 -16.21 35.63
CA SER A 211 13.36 -16.13 36.99
C SER A 211 14.10 -14.82 37.31
N LYS A 212 14.59 -14.11 36.27
CA LYS A 212 15.30 -12.83 36.36
C LYS A 212 14.40 -11.60 36.28
N LEU A 213 13.10 -11.77 36.00
CA LEU A 213 12.18 -10.64 35.94
C LEU A 213 12.01 -10.02 37.33
N ALA A 214 11.94 -8.69 37.37
CA ALA A 214 11.76 -7.93 38.60
C ALA A 214 10.36 -8.17 39.20
N SER A 215 9.33 -8.12 38.35
CA SER A 215 7.99 -8.60 38.68
C SER A 215 7.66 -9.87 37.90
N LYS A 216 6.89 -10.77 38.51
CA LYS A 216 6.37 -11.98 37.87
C LYS A 216 4.85 -11.91 37.87
N PRO A 217 4.25 -11.04 37.02
CA PRO A 217 2.80 -10.86 36.97
C PRO A 217 2.10 -12.18 36.70
N LEU A 218 1.03 -12.47 37.45
CA LEU A 218 0.16 -13.59 37.14
C LEU A 218 -0.74 -13.23 35.96
N ILE A 219 -0.64 -14.00 34.87
CA ILE A 219 -1.46 -13.84 33.66
C ILE A 219 -2.56 -14.90 33.66
N SER A 220 -3.81 -14.49 33.78
CA SER A 220 -4.99 -15.35 33.65
C SER A 220 -5.39 -15.44 32.18
N VAL A 221 -5.24 -16.60 31.58
CA VAL A 221 -5.72 -16.88 30.22
C VAL A 221 -7.19 -17.28 30.31
N VAL A 222 -8.06 -16.54 29.63
CA VAL A 222 -9.52 -16.75 29.63
C VAL A 222 -9.93 -17.40 28.33
N MET A 223 -10.65 -18.52 28.42
CA MET A 223 -11.01 -19.36 27.26
C MET A 223 -12.45 -19.91 27.38
N PRO A 224 -13.45 -19.28 26.73
CA PRO A 224 -14.77 -19.90 26.58
C PRO A 224 -14.69 -21.08 25.61
N THR A 225 -15.47 -22.15 25.80
CA THR A 225 -15.50 -23.30 24.90
C THR A 225 -16.90 -23.87 24.74
N TYR A 226 -17.28 -24.31 23.54
CA TYR A 226 -18.56 -24.96 23.28
C TYR A 226 -18.45 -26.00 22.16
N ASN A 227 -18.62 -27.28 22.50
CA ASN A 227 -18.59 -28.40 21.56
C ASN A 227 -17.33 -28.44 20.67
N THR A 228 -16.22 -27.90 21.17
CA THR A 228 -14.93 -27.90 20.48
C THR A 228 -14.46 -29.33 20.26
N ASP A 229 -13.91 -29.58 19.08
CA ASP A 229 -13.24 -30.84 18.78
C ASP A 229 -12.17 -31.12 19.85
N PRO A 230 -12.21 -32.29 20.53
CA PRO A 230 -11.31 -32.58 21.63
C PRO A 230 -9.82 -32.49 21.25
N LYS A 231 -9.45 -32.83 20.01
CA LYS A 231 -8.05 -32.71 19.57
C LYS A 231 -7.63 -31.24 19.48
N LEU A 232 -8.48 -30.40 18.89
CA LEU A 232 -8.21 -28.97 18.76
C LEU A 232 -8.11 -28.28 20.12
N LEU A 233 -9.02 -28.62 21.04
CA LEU A 233 -9.01 -28.13 22.42
C LEU A 233 -7.77 -28.62 23.19
N GLN A 234 -7.39 -29.89 23.00
CA GLN A 234 -6.18 -30.44 23.60
C GLN A 234 -4.93 -29.65 23.15
N GLU A 235 -4.78 -29.43 21.85
CA GLU A 235 -3.66 -28.65 21.30
C GLU A 235 -3.63 -27.21 21.85
N CYS A 236 -4.80 -26.58 22.01
CA CYS A 236 -4.93 -25.25 22.62
C CYS A 236 -4.44 -25.25 24.08
N ILE A 237 -4.96 -26.16 24.92
CA ILE A 237 -4.57 -26.27 26.34
C ILE A 237 -3.08 -26.61 26.48
N ASP A 238 -2.57 -27.54 25.66
CA ASP A 238 -1.16 -27.92 25.65
C ASP A 238 -0.26 -26.72 25.28
N SER A 239 -0.68 -25.84 24.35
CA SER A 239 0.07 -24.62 24.01
C SER A 239 0.25 -23.66 25.20
N VAL A 240 -0.69 -23.65 26.16
CA VAL A 240 -0.58 -22.89 27.42
C VAL A 240 0.33 -23.61 28.43
N LEU A 241 0.18 -24.93 28.56
CA LEU A 241 1.03 -25.75 29.45
C LEU A 241 2.51 -25.74 29.05
N GLU A 242 2.78 -25.62 27.75
CA GLU A 242 4.12 -25.62 27.19
C GLU A 242 4.86 -24.30 27.35
N GLN A 243 4.18 -23.21 27.72
CA GLN A 243 4.78 -21.89 27.93
C GLN A 243 5.97 -21.95 28.89
N GLY A 244 7.06 -21.24 28.54
CA GLY A 244 8.24 -21.16 29.39
C GLY A 244 8.02 -20.33 30.67
N TYR A 245 7.17 -19.30 30.61
CA TYR A 245 6.74 -18.56 31.78
C TYR A 245 5.74 -19.39 32.59
N GLN A 246 5.92 -19.54 33.91
CA GLN A 246 5.09 -20.45 34.74
C GLN A 246 4.04 -19.74 35.60
N HIS A 247 4.05 -18.41 35.68
CA HIS A 247 3.09 -17.62 36.46
C HIS A 247 1.85 -17.30 35.64
N TRP A 248 1.08 -18.33 35.32
CA TRP A 248 -0.18 -18.23 34.62
C TRP A 248 -1.23 -19.14 35.25
N GLU A 249 -2.48 -18.89 34.93
CA GLU A 249 -3.60 -19.80 35.14
C GLU A 249 -4.48 -19.81 33.89
N LEU A 250 -5.13 -20.95 33.62
CA LEU A 250 -6.04 -21.10 32.49
C LEU A 250 -7.46 -21.24 33.03
N CYS A 251 -8.29 -20.24 32.75
CA CYS A 251 -9.66 -20.11 33.24
C CYS A 251 -10.62 -20.42 32.09
N ILE A 252 -11.30 -21.56 32.18
CA ILE A 252 -12.13 -22.11 31.11
C ILE A 252 -13.60 -22.10 31.54
N ALA A 253 -14.48 -21.66 30.64
CA ALA A 253 -15.92 -21.86 30.80
C ALA A 253 -16.44 -22.75 29.67
N ASP A 254 -16.87 -23.96 30.03
CA ASP A 254 -17.61 -24.83 29.14
C ASP A 254 -19.06 -24.35 29.04
N ASP A 255 -19.47 -23.87 27.86
CA ASP A 255 -20.77 -23.25 27.63
C ASP A 255 -21.87 -24.28 27.32
N ALA A 256 -22.00 -25.25 28.23
CA ALA A 256 -22.92 -26.38 28.16
C ALA A 256 -22.65 -27.31 26.96
N SER A 257 -21.39 -27.74 26.78
CA SER A 257 -21.06 -28.69 25.70
C SER A 257 -21.89 -29.97 25.82
N THR A 258 -22.38 -30.45 24.68
CA THR A 258 -23.10 -31.72 24.54
C THR A 258 -22.15 -32.88 24.26
N ASN A 259 -20.96 -32.60 23.75
CA ASN A 259 -19.92 -33.60 23.54
C ASN A 259 -19.28 -34.00 24.89
N THR A 260 -19.49 -35.25 25.32
CA THR A 260 -18.94 -35.77 26.57
C THR A 260 -17.41 -35.83 26.54
N ALA A 261 -16.80 -36.09 25.38
CA ALA A 261 -15.35 -36.15 25.24
C ALA A 261 -14.69 -34.79 25.53
N THR A 262 -15.35 -33.69 25.20
CA THR A 262 -14.89 -32.33 25.55
C THR A 262 -14.83 -32.15 27.07
N LYS A 263 -15.87 -32.60 27.80
CA LYS A 263 -15.92 -32.50 29.26
C LYS A 263 -14.91 -33.40 29.95
N GLU A 264 -14.82 -34.67 29.52
CA GLU A 264 -13.84 -35.64 30.02
C GLU A 264 -12.40 -35.14 29.82
N LEU A 265 -12.12 -34.52 28.67
CA LEU A 265 -10.82 -33.90 28.41
C LEU A 265 -10.52 -32.79 29.42
N LEU A 266 -11.45 -31.85 29.62
CA LEU A 266 -11.28 -30.75 30.58
C LEU A 266 -11.06 -31.26 32.02
N GLU A 267 -11.84 -32.27 32.45
CA GLU A 267 -11.68 -32.90 33.77
C GLU A 267 -10.29 -33.52 33.94
N SER A 268 -9.78 -34.16 32.89
CA SER A 268 -8.42 -34.76 32.92
C SER A 268 -7.33 -33.70 33.11
N TYR A 269 -7.48 -32.51 32.52
CA TYR A 269 -6.52 -31.41 32.65
C TYR A 269 -6.57 -30.75 34.02
N VAL A 270 -7.77 -30.57 34.59
CA VAL A 270 -7.93 -30.04 35.97
C VAL A 270 -7.26 -30.97 36.99
N GLN A 271 -7.33 -32.29 36.79
CA GLN A 271 -6.65 -33.25 37.65
C GLN A 271 -5.12 -33.24 37.48
N ARG A 272 -4.64 -32.84 36.29
CA ARG A 272 -3.22 -32.85 35.93
C ARG A 272 -2.47 -31.60 36.37
N ASP A 273 -3.09 -30.42 36.31
CA ASP A 273 -2.45 -29.14 36.62
C ASP A 273 -3.43 -28.21 37.36
N ASN A 274 -3.07 -27.83 38.59
CA ASN A 274 -3.93 -27.01 39.46
C ASN A 274 -4.07 -25.54 39.00
N ARG A 275 -3.29 -25.11 37.99
CA ARG A 275 -3.42 -23.81 37.34
C ARG A 275 -4.57 -23.78 36.33
N ILE A 276 -5.13 -24.94 35.97
CA ILE A 276 -6.28 -25.04 35.07
C ILE A 276 -7.55 -25.07 35.91
N LYS A 277 -8.43 -24.11 35.67
CA LYS A 277 -9.72 -23.94 36.36
C LYS A 277 -10.83 -24.01 35.32
N VAL A 278 -11.86 -24.80 35.60
CA VAL A 278 -13.00 -24.99 34.69
C VAL A 278 -14.30 -24.74 35.44
N THR A 279 -15.20 -23.99 34.81
CA THR A 279 -16.62 -23.91 35.19
C THR A 279 -17.48 -24.49 34.06
N TYR A 280 -18.59 -25.13 34.43
CA TYR A 280 -19.50 -25.77 33.48
C TYR A 280 -20.86 -25.10 33.57
N ARG A 281 -21.30 -24.49 32.47
CA ARG A 281 -22.62 -23.87 32.40
C ARG A 281 -23.70 -24.94 32.20
N GLU A 282 -24.84 -24.74 32.85
CA GLU A 282 -26.02 -25.60 32.66
C GLU A 282 -26.76 -25.29 31.34
N THR A 283 -26.66 -24.04 30.88
CA THR A 283 -27.32 -23.56 29.66
C THR A 283 -26.33 -22.78 28.80
N ASN A 284 -26.40 -23.01 27.49
CA ASN A 284 -25.59 -22.28 26.52
C ASN A 284 -25.94 -20.78 26.58
N GLY A 285 -24.95 -19.98 26.97
CA GLY A 285 -25.03 -18.55 27.16
C GLY A 285 -24.32 -17.75 26.06
N HIS A 286 -23.77 -18.43 25.06
CA HIS A 286 -22.90 -17.90 24.02
C HIS A 286 -21.62 -17.24 24.56
N ILE A 287 -20.78 -16.77 23.64
CA ILE A 287 -19.41 -16.33 23.93
C ILE A 287 -19.34 -15.25 25.02
N CYS A 288 -20.21 -14.25 25.04
CA CYS A 288 -20.13 -13.17 26.05
C CYS A 288 -20.37 -13.68 27.48
N ARG A 289 -21.37 -14.54 27.70
CA ARG A 289 -21.65 -15.07 29.05
C ARG A 289 -20.59 -16.09 29.46
N ALA A 290 -20.22 -16.99 28.56
CA ALA A 290 -19.17 -17.97 28.82
C ALA A 290 -17.84 -17.28 29.18
N THR A 291 -17.46 -16.24 28.44
CA THR A 291 -16.22 -15.50 28.72
C THR A 291 -16.28 -14.77 30.07
N ASN A 292 -17.44 -14.21 30.43
CA ASN A 292 -17.62 -13.62 31.77
C ASN A 292 -17.54 -14.65 32.90
N ASP A 293 -18.11 -15.84 32.74
CA ASP A 293 -17.97 -16.91 33.74
C ASP A 293 -16.51 -17.36 33.89
N ALA A 294 -15.76 -17.41 32.77
CA ALA A 294 -14.32 -17.68 32.82
C ALA A 294 -13.55 -16.53 33.49
N LEU A 295 -13.95 -15.27 33.30
CA LEU A 295 -13.38 -14.11 34.01
C LEU A 295 -13.55 -14.24 35.54
N GLU A 296 -14.67 -14.78 36.03
CA GLU A 296 -14.91 -14.97 37.47
C GLU A 296 -13.92 -15.93 38.14
N LEU A 297 -13.32 -16.85 37.39
CA LEU A 297 -12.30 -17.79 37.89
C LEU A 297 -10.92 -17.14 38.07
N THR A 298 -10.72 -15.96 37.50
CA THR A 298 -9.41 -15.30 37.41
C THR A 298 -8.94 -14.77 38.77
N SER A 299 -7.65 -14.88 39.03
CA SER A 299 -6.92 -14.36 40.18
C SER A 299 -5.70 -13.52 39.80
N GLY A 300 -5.30 -13.55 38.52
CA GLY A 300 -4.18 -12.78 37.98
C GLY A 300 -4.46 -11.29 37.83
N GLU A 301 -3.38 -10.52 37.78
CA GLU A 301 -3.41 -9.07 37.57
C GLU A 301 -3.70 -8.71 36.10
N TRP A 302 -3.41 -9.65 35.19
CA TRP A 302 -3.53 -9.50 33.75
C TRP A 302 -4.42 -10.59 33.17
N ILE A 303 -5.30 -10.21 32.26
CA ILE A 303 -6.21 -11.11 31.54
C ILE A 303 -5.73 -11.22 30.10
N ALA A 304 -5.43 -12.43 29.65
CA ALA A 304 -5.13 -12.74 28.26
C ALA A 304 -6.31 -13.47 27.62
N LEU A 305 -6.71 -13.07 26.42
CA LEU A 305 -7.81 -13.69 25.67
C LEU A 305 -7.27 -14.76 24.72
N LEU A 306 -7.90 -15.95 24.71
CA LEU A 306 -7.51 -17.08 23.86
C LEU A 306 -8.77 -17.82 23.39
N ASP A 307 -8.89 -18.03 22.07
CA ASP A 307 -9.93 -18.89 21.51
C ASP A 307 -9.58 -20.37 21.67
N HIS A 308 -10.60 -21.18 21.95
CA HIS A 308 -10.47 -22.59 22.35
C HIS A 308 -9.91 -23.52 21.27
N ASP A 309 -9.80 -23.04 20.03
CA ASP A 309 -9.33 -23.74 18.85
C ASP A 309 -8.06 -23.12 18.24
N ASP A 310 -7.45 -22.14 18.91
CA ASP A 310 -6.23 -21.47 18.49
C ASP A 310 -5.03 -21.86 19.37
N LEU A 311 -3.83 -21.37 19.04
CA LEU A 311 -2.59 -21.69 19.74
C LEU A 311 -1.81 -20.45 20.17
N LEU A 312 -1.20 -20.52 21.35
CA LEU A 312 -0.17 -19.55 21.75
C LEU A 312 1.20 -19.97 21.22
N ALA A 313 1.99 -19.00 20.77
CA ALA A 313 3.40 -19.26 20.46
C ALA A 313 4.14 -19.70 21.75
N PRO A 314 5.13 -20.61 21.70
CA PRO A 314 5.79 -21.17 22.90
C PRO A 314 6.46 -20.16 23.84
N HIS A 315 6.67 -18.93 23.37
CA HIS A 315 7.31 -17.83 24.09
C HIS A 315 6.34 -16.67 24.42
N ALA A 316 5.04 -16.82 24.15
CA ALA A 316 4.03 -15.78 24.27
C ALA A 316 3.98 -15.17 25.67
N LEU A 317 3.73 -15.97 26.71
CA LEU A 317 3.53 -15.45 28.06
C LEU A 317 4.82 -14.85 28.66
N LEU A 318 6.00 -15.38 28.31
CA LEU A 318 7.27 -14.78 28.73
C LEU A 318 7.48 -13.41 28.08
N THR A 319 7.13 -13.29 26.79
CA THR A 319 7.31 -12.05 26.03
C THR A 319 6.38 -10.97 26.55
N ILE A 320 5.12 -11.31 26.84
CA ILE A 320 4.17 -10.42 27.52
C ILE A 320 4.67 -10.03 28.92
N ALA A 321 5.14 -10.97 29.74
CA ALA A 321 5.65 -10.66 31.08
C ALA A 321 6.85 -9.69 31.04
N LYS A 322 7.74 -9.83 30.04
CA LYS A 322 8.82 -8.88 29.79
C LYS A 322 8.30 -7.50 29.38
N ALA A 323 7.29 -7.45 28.50
CA ALA A 323 6.67 -6.20 28.08
C ALA A 323 6.00 -5.47 29.24
N ILE A 324 5.34 -6.19 30.15
CA ILE A 324 4.77 -5.64 31.41
C ILE A 324 5.87 -5.05 32.30
N ASN A 325 6.99 -5.77 32.49
CA ASN A 325 8.13 -5.26 33.26
C ASN A 325 8.74 -3.99 32.64
N ALA A 326 8.81 -3.93 31.31
CA ALA A 326 9.35 -2.78 30.59
C ALA A 326 8.39 -1.57 30.57
N ASN A 327 7.08 -1.80 30.70
CA ASN A 327 6.04 -0.78 30.58
C ASN A 327 5.06 -0.88 31.77
N PRO A 328 5.48 -0.57 33.00
CA PRO A 328 4.64 -0.76 34.19
C PRO A 328 3.38 0.12 34.21
N SER A 329 3.38 1.24 33.47
CA SER A 329 2.24 2.14 33.31
C SER A 329 1.21 1.68 32.27
N ALA A 330 1.54 0.66 31.48
CA ALA A 330 0.66 0.15 30.44
C ALA A 330 -0.58 -0.51 31.04
N ASP A 331 -1.63 -0.57 30.23
CA ASP A 331 -2.96 -1.04 30.61
C ASP A 331 -3.47 -2.12 29.66
N ILE A 332 -3.00 -2.08 28.41
CA ILE A 332 -3.31 -3.06 27.36
C ILE A 332 -2.02 -3.40 26.61
N PHE A 333 -1.81 -4.68 26.32
CA PHE A 333 -0.82 -5.18 25.39
C PHE A 333 -1.50 -5.94 24.26
N TYR A 334 -0.93 -5.88 23.06
CA TYR A 334 -1.36 -6.72 21.94
C TYR A 334 -0.15 -7.18 21.13
N SER A 335 -0.26 -8.35 20.51
CA SER A 335 0.81 -8.94 19.72
C SER A 335 0.46 -9.03 18.23
N ASP A 336 1.46 -9.35 17.43
CA ASP A 336 1.22 -9.85 16.08
C ASP A 336 0.64 -11.27 16.12
N GLU A 337 0.09 -11.67 14.99
CA GLU A 337 -0.55 -12.97 14.79
C GLU A 337 -0.23 -13.49 13.39
N ASP A 338 -0.39 -14.78 13.21
CA ASP A 338 -0.45 -15.39 11.90
C ASP A 338 -1.48 -16.53 11.90
N LYS A 339 -1.61 -17.21 10.77
CA LYS A 339 -2.52 -18.34 10.63
C LYS A 339 -1.77 -19.66 10.72
N ILE A 340 -2.45 -20.70 11.20
CA ILE A 340 -1.95 -22.07 11.21
C ILE A 340 -3.01 -23.04 10.66
N THR A 341 -2.60 -23.97 9.81
CA THR A 341 -3.47 -25.03 9.29
C THR A 341 -3.42 -26.27 10.18
N LEU A 342 -4.32 -27.22 9.95
CA LEU A 342 -4.43 -28.45 10.76
C LEU A 342 -3.19 -29.36 10.73
N ASP A 343 -2.33 -29.23 9.71
CA ASP A 343 -1.05 -29.92 9.60
C ASP A 343 0.11 -29.15 10.26
N GLY A 344 -0.17 -28.00 10.88
CA GLY A 344 0.81 -27.15 11.56
C GLY A 344 1.52 -26.14 10.65
N THR A 345 1.14 -26.04 9.37
CA THR A 345 1.73 -25.07 8.45
C THR A 345 1.28 -23.64 8.78
N ARG A 346 2.23 -22.72 8.98
CA ARG A 346 1.94 -21.31 9.28
C ARG A 346 1.88 -20.46 8.02
N THR A 347 0.98 -19.48 7.96
CA THR A 347 0.75 -18.57 6.81
C THR A 347 0.23 -17.19 7.24
N ASP A 348 0.14 -16.24 6.28
CA ASP A 348 -0.55 -14.95 6.43
C ASP A 348 -0.23 -14.15 7.72
N PRO A 349 1.03 -13.78 7.99
CA PRO A 349 1.35 -12.97 9.17
C PRO A 349 0.76 -11.57 9.09
N HIS A 350 0.04 -11.18 10.14
CA HIS A 350 -0.40 -9.82 10.39
C HIS A 350 0.61 -9.13 11.32
N LEU A 351 1.54 -8.41 10.69
CA LEU A 351 2.55 -7.59 11.34
C LEU A 351 1.95 -6.20 11.58
N LYS A 352 1.48 -5.98 12.81
CA LYS A 352 0.63 -4.85 13.18
C LYS A 352 1.49 -3.59 13.44
N PRO A 353 0.96 -2.38 13.22
CA PRO A 353 1.64 -1.17 13.68
C PRO A 353 1.58 -1.05 15.22
N GLN A 354 2.32 -0.09 15.77
CA GLN A 354 2.02 0.43 17.10
C GLN A 354 0.64 1.11 17.11
N TRP A 355 0.20 1.53 18.31
CA TRP A 355 -1.13 2.06 18.55
C TRP A 355 -1.58 3.11 17.52
N SER A 356 -2.59 2.74 16.72
CA SER A 356 -3.25 3.56 15.72
C SER A 356 -4.75 3.56 15.96
N ARG A 357 -5.27 4.70 16.44
CA ARG A 357 -6.68 4.87 16.80
C ARG A 357 -7.58 4.86 15.58
N ASP A 358 -7.20 5.59 14.53
CA ASP A 358 -8.00 5.68 13.30
C ASP A 358 -8.01 4.36 12.52
N LEU A 359 -6.93 3.58 12.61
CA LEU A 359 -6.93 2.21 12.09
C LEU A 359 -7.87 1.31 12.91
N LEU A 360 -7.83 1.41 14.25
CA LEU A 360 -8.71 0.63 15.13
C LEU A 360 -10.17 0.90 14.80
N TYR A 361 -10.56 2.19 14.71
CA TYR A 361 -11.92 2.58 14.36
C TYR A 361 -12.36 2.11 12.97
N SER A 362 -11.42 1.81 12.08
CA SER A 362 -11.76 1.30 10.75
C SER A 362 -11.75 -0.23 10.66
N HIS A 363 -11.02 -0.91 11.56
CA HIS A 363 -10.96 -2.37 11.67
C HIS A 363 -10.32 -2.79 12.99
N ASN A 364 -10.88 -3.81 13.66
CA ASN A 364 -10.27 -4.36 14.89
C ASN A 364 -9.00 -5.17 14.58
N TYR A 365 -7.85 -4.49 14.49
CA TYR A 365 -6.55 -5.13 14.24
C TYR A 365 -5.86 -5.65 15.50
N ILE A 366 -6.38 -5.37 16.71
CA ILE A 366 -5.75 -5.81 17.96
C ILE A 366 -6.06 -7.29 18.22
N SER A 367 -7.35 -7.66 18.21
CA SER A 367 -7.84 -9.04 18.37
C SER A 367 -7.08 -9.85 19.45
N HIS A 368 -6.76 -11.10 19.15
CA HIS A 368 -5.93 -12.00 19.94
C HIS A 368 -4.45 -11.92 19.48
N LEU A 369 -3.44 -12.02 20.34
CA LEU A 369 -3.46 -12.09 21.79
C LEU A 369 -3.57 -10.67 22.39
N GLY A 370 -4.77 -10.29 22.81
CA GLY A 370 -5.00 -9.09 23.62
C GLY A 370 -4.81 -9.41 25.11
N VAL A 371 -4.01 -8.61 25.80
CA VAL A 371 -3.74 -8.74 27.24
C VAL A 371 -4.08 -7.45 27.97
N TYR A 372 -4.98 -7.52 28.93
CA TYR A 372 -5.57 -6.36 29.58
C TYR A 372 -5.29 -6.40 31.08
N ARG A 373 -5.07 -5.23 31.69
CA ARG A 373 -5.07 -5.11 33.14
C ARG A 373 -6.45 -5.49 33.67
N LYS A 374 -6.51 -6.45 34.61
CA LYS A 374 -7.77 -7.01 35.11
C LYS A 374 -8.74 -5.93 35.59
N GLU A 375 -8.23 -4.97 36.36
CA GLU A 375 -9.03 -3.86 36.92
C GLU A 375 -9.83 -3.11 35.85
N ILE A 376 -9.29 -2.97 34.63
CA ILE A 376 -9.96 -2.23 33.56
C ILE A 376 -11.14 -3.01 33.00
N ILE A 377 -10.97 -4.31 32.73
CA ILE A 377 -12.08 -5.18 32.28
C ILE A 377 -13.23 -5.14 33.28
N TYR A 378 -12.93 -5.24 34.58
CA TYR A 378 -13.95 -5.19 35.62
C TYR A 378 -14.59 -3.81 35.74
N SER A 379 -13.82 -2.73 35.60
CA SER A 379 -14.33 -1.36 35.64
C SER A 379 -15.31 -1.05 34.51
N VAL A 380 -15.15 -1.70 33.35
CA VAL A 380 -16.08 -1.57 32.23
C VAL A 380 -17.19 -2.63 32.20
N GLY A 381 -17.26 -3.50 33.20
CA GLY A 381 -18.32 -4.50 33.37
C GLY A 381 -18.18 -5.78 32.53
N GLY A 382 -16.97 -6.14 32.09
CA GLY A 382 -16.73 -7.37 31.32
C GLY A 382 -17.31 -7.33 29.90
N PHE A 383 -17.65 -8.50 29.35
CA PHE A 383 -18.22 -8.67 28.02
C PHE A 383 -19.74 -8.41 28.02
N ARG A 384 -20.23 -7.59 27.09
CA ARG A 384 -21.66 -7.24 27.00
C ARG A 384 -22.43 -8.25 26.14
N ILE A 385 -23.54 -8.73 26.67
CA ILE A 385 -24.48 -9.59 25.92
C ILE A 385 -25.09 -8.79 24.76
N GLY A 386 -25.27 -9.44 23.61
CA GLY A 386 -25.79 -8.81 22.39
C GLY A 386 -24.72 -8.15 21.53
N PHE A 387 -23.43 -8.40 21.83
CA PHE A 387 -22.27 -8.00 21.03
C PHE A 387 -21.47 -9.23 20.56
N GLU A 388 -22.06 -10.42 20.61
CA GLU A 388 -21.42 -11.63 20.11
C GLU A 388 -21.05 -11.43 18.62
N GLY A 389 -19.93 -12.01 18.19
CA GLY A 389 -19.31 -11.76 16.88
C GLY A 389 -18.42 -10.51 16.81
N SER A 390 -18.50 -9.59 17.79
CA SER A 390 -17.59 -8.44 17.93
C SER A 390 -17.23 -8.14 19.39
N GLN A 391 -17.42 -9.12 20.28
CA GLN A 391 -17.35 -8.93 21.72
C GLN A 391 -16.00 -8.40 22.20
N ASP A 392 -14.91 -8.80 21.55
CA ASP A 392 -13.56 -8.33 21.88
C ASP A 392 -13.36 -6.88 21.44
N TYR A 393 -13.97 -6.50 20.32
CA TYR A 393 -13.92 -5.12 19.84
C TYR A 393 -14.74 -4.19 20.74
N ASP A 394 -15.92 -4.64 21.17
CA ASP A 394 -16.75 -3.94 22.15
C ASP A 394 -16.02 -3.72 23.48
N LEU A 395 -15.39 -4.78 24.01
CA LEU A 395 -14.61 -4.69 25.24
C LEU A 395 -13.45 -3.72 25.08
N LEU A 396 -12.65 -3.88 24.02
CA LEU A 396 -11.48 -3.06 23.74
C LEU A 396 -11.85 -1.57 23.66
N LEU A 397 -12.90 -1.21 22.91
CA LEU A 397 -13.36 0.18 22.78
C LEU A 397 -13.78 0.77 24.14
N ARG A 398 -14.49 0.00 24.97
CA ARG A 398 -14.87 0.46 26.32
C ARG A 398 -13.65 0.61 27.23
N CYS A 399 -12.70 -0.32 27.18
CA CYS A 399 -11.44 -0.23 27.92
C CYS A 399 -10.65 1.04 27.52
N ILE A 400 -10.56 1.34 26.22
CA ILE A 400 -9.90 2.54 25.70
C ILE A 400 -10.59 3.81 26.24
N ASN A 401 -11.92 3.89 26.13
CA ASN A 401 -12.67 5.04 26.63
C ASN A 401 -12.49 5.21 28.15
N HIS A 402 -12.44 4.10 28.91
CA HIS A 402 -12.16 4.14 30.34
C HIS A 402 -10.74 4.64 30.64
N ILE A 403 -9.72 4.15 29.94
CA ILE A 403 -8.33 4.62 30.11
C ILE A 403 -8.24 6.11 29.80
N GLU A 404 -8.79 6.56 28.66
CA GLU A 404 -8.77 7.96 28.21
C GLU A 404 -9.43 8.90 29.22
N SER A 405 -10.52 8.46 29.87
CA SER A 405 -11.18 9.24 30.93
C SER A 405 -10.35 9.41 32.21
N ASN A 406 -9.30 8.60 32.41
CA ASN A 406 -8.50 8.54 33.64
C ASN A 406 -7.06 9.03 33.46
N VAL A 407 -6.64 9.45 32.27
CA VAL A 407 -5.28 9.97 32.02
C VAL A 407 -5.29 11.48 31.75
N CYS A 408 -4.25 12.17 32.21
CA CYS A 408 -4.02 13.56 31.84
C CYS A 408 -3.40 13.62 30.43
N GLY A 409 -4.20 14.01 29.43
CA GLY A 409 -3.80 14.07 28.03
C GLY A 409 -4.49 13.00 27.18
N ARG A 410 -4.47 13.14 25.85
CA ARG A 410 -5.15 12.23 24.91
C ARG A 410 -4.24 11.15 24.32
N ASP A 411 -2.96 11.11 24.71
CA ASP A 411 -1.99 10.17 24.14
C ASP A 411 -1.96 8.84 24.90
N LEU A 412 -2.42 7.78 24.24
CA LEU A 412 -2.53 6.43 24.81
C LEU A 412 -1.33 5.53 24.47
N THR A 413 -0.31 6.04 23.78
CA THR A 413 0.84 5.23 23.33
C THR A 413 1.61 4.56 24.47
N ASN A 414 1.62 5.15 25.68
CA ASN A 414 2.23 4.52 26.87
C ASN A 414 1.27 3.63 27.68
N LYS A 415 0.00 3.57 27.24
CA LYS A 415 -1.07 2.78 27.87
C LYS A 415 -1.41 1.53 27.05
N ILE A 416 -1.29 1.61 25.73
CA ILE A 416 -1.59 0.52 24.81
C ILE A 416 -0.31 0.17 24.06
N ILE A 417 0.30 -0.96 24.39
CA ILE A 417 1.63 -1.34 23.93
C ILE A 417 1.53 -2.49 22.93
N HIS A 418 2.07 -2.26 21.73
CA HIS A 418 2.32 -3.33 20.78
C HIS A 418 3.57 -4.12 21.16
N VAL A 419 3.45 -5.44 21.11
CA VAL A 419 4.56 -6.38 21.27
C VAL A 419 4.84 -6.98 19.88
N PRO A 420 5.88 -6.52 19.15
CA PRO A 420 6.13 -6.85 17.75
C PRO A 420 6.72 -8.27 17.57
N HIS A 421 5.95 -9.25 18.04
CA HIS A 421 6.21 -10.67 17.97
C HIS A 421 4.92 -11.39 17.63
N ILE A 422 5.03 -12.46 16.84
CA ILE A 422 3.91 -13.35 16.54
C ILE A 422 3.69 -14.25 17.75
N LEU A 423 2.74 -13.89 18.61
CA LEU A 423 2.48 -14.61 19.85
C LEU A 423 1.20 -15.46 19.81
N TYR A 424 0.45 -15.36 18.72
CA TYR A 424 -0.84 -16.01 18.52
C TYR A 424 -0.91 -16.63 17.12
N HIS A 425 -1.42 -17.87 17.05
CA HIS A 425 -1.64 -18.59 15.80
C HIS A 425 -3.13 -18.90 15.64
N TRP A 426 -3.77 -18.22 14.69
CA TRP A 426 -5.16 -18.44 14.36
C TRP A 426 -5.30 -19.68 13.48
N ARG A 427 -5.98 -20.71 14.00
CA ARG A 427 -6.28 -21.93 13.27
C ARG A 427 -7.29 -21.71 12.15
N VAL A 428 -6.90 -22.11 10.94
CA VAL A 428 -7.78 -22.08 9.77
C VAL A 428 -8.63 -23.35 9.74
N LEU A 429 -9.91 -23.23 10.09
CA LEU A 429 -10.89 -24.33 10.01
C LEU A 429 -11.82 -24.17 8.81
N GLU A 430 -12.15 -25.29 8.17
CA GLU A 430 -13.11 -25.36 7.08
C GLU A 430 -14.52 -25.08 7.62
N GLY A 431 -15.12 -23.95 7.23
CA GLY A 431 -16.44 -23.51 7.70
C GLY A 431 -16.46 -22.50 8.85
N SER A 432 -15.30 -22.15 9.43
CA SER A 432 -15.22 -20.98 10.33
C SER A 432 -15.53 -19.69 9.57
N THR A 433 -15.78 -18.61 10.32
CA THR A 433 -16.28 -17.24 10.00
C THR A 433 -15.92 -16.63 8.63
N ALA A 434 -14.96 -17.20 7.90
CA ALA A 434 -14.55 -16.85 6.55
C ALA A 434 -15.49 -17.33 5.42
N LEU A 435 -16.36 -18.33 5.62
CA LEU A 435 -17.03 -19.02 4.49
C LEU A 435 -18.57 -18.90 4.40
N SER A 436 -19.30 -18.46 5.42
CA SER A 436 -20.76 -18.27 5.31
C SER A 436 -21.15 -16.79 5.26
N GLU A 437 -21.90 -16.39 4.23
CA GLU A 437 -22.37 -15.01 4.02
C GLU A 437 -23.19 -14.49 5.23
N GLY A 438 -23.91 -15.38 5.94
CA GLY A 438 -24.67 -15.04 7.14
C GLY A 438 -23.82 -14.69 8.37
N GLN A 439 -22.67 -15.33 8.59
CA GLN A 439 -21.79 -14.98 9.72
C GLN A 439 -20.96 -13.71 9.47
N LYS A 440 -20.69 -13.39 8.20
CA LYS A 440 -20.04 -12.12 7.81
C LYS A 440 -20.93 -10.91 8.09
N SER A 441 -22.24 -10.99 7.80
CA SER A 441 -23.19 -9.91 8.11
C SER A 441 -23.32 -9.71 9.62
N TYR A 442 -23.51 -10.78 10.40
CA TYR A 442 -23.73 -10.68 11.83
C TYR A 442 -22.55 -10.03 12.60
N SER A 443 -21.32 -10.48 12.32
CA SER A 443 -20.11 -9.93 12.96
C SER A 443 -19.87 -8.46 12.58
N GLN A 444 -20.16 -8.08 11.33
CA GLN A 444 -20.07 -6.70 10.89
C GLN A 444 -21.11 -5.79 11.56
N ASP A 445 -22.37 -6.22 11.65
CA ASP A 445 -23.44 -5.45 12.31
C ASP A 445 -23.16 -5.26 13.81
N SER A 446 -22.67 -6.33 14.46
CA SER A 446 -22.22 -6.30 15.85
C SER A 446 -21.08 -5.30 16.04
N GLY A 447 -20.10 -5.27 15.12
CA GLY A 447 -18.99 -4.33 15.15
C GLY A 447 -19.38 -2.87 14.92
N VAL A 448 -20.32 -2.61 14.00
CA VAL A 448 -20.93 -1.28 13.82
C VAL A 448 -21.60 -0.83 15.11
N LYS A 449 -22.38 -1.71 15.75
CA LYS A 449 -23.04 -1.45 17.03
C LYS A 449 -22.03 -1.14 18.15
N ALA A 450 -20.93 -1.89 18.23
CA ALA A 450 -19.86 -1.67 19.20
C ALA A 450 -19.24 -0.27 19.04
N LEU A 451 -18.86 0.08 17.82
CA LEU A 451 -18.22 1.36 17.51
C LEU A 451 -19.19 2.54 17.67
N GLN A 452 -20.44 2.40 17.23
CA GLN A 452 -21.49 3.40 17.42
C GLN A 452 -21.77 3.64 18.92
N SER A 453 -21.74 2.59 19.74
CA SER A 453 -21.86 2.71 21.20
C SER A 453 -20.65 3.41 21.84
N ALA A 454 -19.46 3.27 21.26
CA ALA A 454 -18.24 3.91 21.75
C ALA A 454 -18.12 5.38 21.31
N LEU A 455 -18.72 5.73 20.17
CA LEU A 455 -18.66 7.04 19.53
C LEU A 455 -20.08 7.62 19.28
N PRO A 456 -20.82 7.97 20.35
CA PRO A 456 -22.25 8.31 20.25
C PRO A 456 -22.55 9.56 19.43
N ASN A 457 -21.59 10.47 19.25
CA ASN A 457 -21.74 11.72 18.50
C ASN A 457 -21.32 11.60 17.02
N THR A 458 -21.22 10.38 16.51
CA THR A 458 -20.80 10.08 15.12
C THR A 458 -21.84 9.19 14.45
N ILE A 459 -21.74 9.03 13.12
CA ILE A 459 -22.51 8.03 12.38
C ILE A 459 -21.55 6.94 11.93
N VAL A 460 -21.76 5.71 12.41
CA VAL A 460 -20.94 4.56 12.02
C VAL A 460 -21.68 3.73 10.96
N GLU A 461 -21.00 3.46 9.85
CA GLU A 461 -21.50 2.60 8.78
C GLU A 461 -20.52 1.44 8.48
N PRO A 462 -21.01 0.34 7.88
CA PRO A 462 -20.15 -0.69 7.30
C PRO A 462 -19.15 -0.09 6.31
N GLY A 463 -17.88 -0.50 6.41
CA GLY A 463 -16.85 -0.16 5.45
C GLY A 463 -16.94 -0.98 4.15
N PRO A 464 -16.10 -0.67 3.15
CA PRO A 464 -16.17 -1.28 1.82
C PRO A 464 -15.85 -2.77 1.78
N LEU A 465 -15.25 -3.32 2.85
CA LEU A 465 -14.85 -4.72 2.96
C LEU A 465 -15.42 -5.34 4.24
N ALA A 466 -15.54 -6.67 4.26
CA ALA A 466 -16.04 -7.39 5.44
C ALA A 466 -15.25 -7.02 6.71
N ASN A 467 -15.97 -6.80 7.81
CA ASN A 467 -15.44 -6.41 9.12
C ASN A 467 -14.57 -5.14 9.10
N THR A 468 -14.86 -4.22 8.18
CA THR A 468 -14.34 -2.85 8.21
C THR A 468 -15.47 -1.86 8.46
N TYR A 469 -15.14 -0.65 8.92
CA TYR A 469 -16.09 0.36 9.36
C TYR A 469 -15.68 1.75 8.86
N LYS A 470 -16.67 2.63 8.68
CA LYS A 470 -16.47 4.05 8.43
C LYS A 470 -17.24 4.87 9.47
N VAL A 471 -16.49 5.55 10.32
CA VAL A 471 -16.98 6.59 11.24
C VAL A 471 -17.11 7.92 10.52
N ASN A 472 -18.32 8.44 10.34
CA ASN A 472 -18.55 9.77 9.80
C ASN A 472 -18.57 10.78 10.96
N TRP A 473 -17.55 11.64 11.00
CA TRP A 473 -17.40 12.65 12.03
C TRP A 473 -18.26 13.88 11.71
N PRO A 474 -18.90 14.50 12.70
CA PRO A 474 -19.69 15.70 12.45
C PRO A 474 -18.79 16.88 12.09
N ILE A 475 -19.26 17.71 11.16
CA ILE A 475 -18.74 19.06 10.94
C ILE A 475 -19.64 20.01 11.75
N ALA A 476 -19.06 21.08 12.29
CA ALA A 476 -19.83 22.11 12.99
C ALA A 476 -20.96 22.65 12.10
N SER A 477 -22.07 23.08 12.71
CA SER A 477 -23.24 23.59 11.97
C SER A 477 -22.91 24.82 11.11
N GLU A 478 -21.94 25.62 11.56
CA GLU A 478 -21.29 26.61 10.73
C GLU A 478 -20.02 25.97 10.16
N GLU A 479 -20.04 25.67 8.86
CA GLU A 479 -18.89 25.12 8.13
C GLU A 479 -17.67 26.05 8.30
N PRO A 480 -16.52 25.59 8.82
CA PRO A 480 -15.31 26.42 8.87
C PRO A 480 -14.87 26.85 7.48
N LEU A 481 -14.43 28.10 7.34
CA LEU A 481 -13.81 28.55 6.09
C LEU A 481 -12.51 27.78 5.85
N VAL A 482 -12.34 27.23 4.65
CA VAL A 482 -11.13 26.55 4.21
C VAL A 482 -10.36 27.41 3.20
N SER A 483 -9.09 27.68 3.47
CA SER A 483 -8.18 28.34 2.50
C SER A 483 -7.40 27.29 1.72
N LEU A 484 -7.66 27.18 0.41
CA LEU A 484 -6.93 26.31 -0.51
C LEU A 484 -5.70 27.07 -1.05
N VAL A 485 -4.50 26.69 -0.63
CA VAL A 485 -3.23 27.33 -1.05
C VAL A 485 -2.69 26.62 -2.28
N ILE A 486 -2.59 27.34 -3.40
CA ILE A 486 -2.17 26.80 -4.70
C ILE A 486 -0.97 27.59 -5.24
N PRO A 487 0.27 27.14 -5.00
CA PRO A 487 1.47 27.70 -5.63
C PRO A 487 1.54 27.38 -7.13
N THR A 488 1.93 28.34 -7.97
CA THR A 488 2.08 28.10 -9.41
C THR A 488 3.16 28.97 -10.07
N LYS A 489 3.67 28.50 -11.21
CA LYS A 489 4.51 29.24 -12.16
C LYS A 489 4.27 28.72 -13.57
N ASN A 490 3.86 29.58 -14.50
CA ASN A 490 3.68 29.24 -15.93
C ASN A 490 2.84 27.96 -16.17
N GLY A 491 1.79 27.76 -15.36
CA GLY A 491 0.98 26.54 -15.29
C GLY A 491 -0.50 26.70 -15.64
N MET A 492 -0.88 27.65 -16.50
CA MET A 492 -2.28 28.01 -16.83
C MET A 492 -3.19 26.79 -17.01
N LYS A 493 -2.78 25.81 -17.84
CA LYS A 493 -3.59 24.63 -18.13
C LYS A 493 -3.84 23.76 -16.89
N LEU A 494 -2.81 23.58 -16.06
CA LEU A 494 -2.88 22.81 -14.82
C LEU A 494 -3.76 23.53 -13.79
N VAL A 495 -3.50 24.82 -13.56
CA VAL A 495 -4.30 25.65 -12.65
C VAL A 495 -5.77 25.69 -13.08
N LYS A 496 -6.03 25.78 -14.39
CA LYS A 496 -7.38 25.73 -14.93
C LYS A 496 -8.08 24.42 -14.63
N GLN A 497 -7.43 23.28 -14.88
CA GLN A 497 -8.00 21.96 -14.57
C GLN A 497 -8.26 21.82 -13.06
N CYS A 498 -7.29 22.21 -12.23
CA CYS A 498 -7.39 22.17 -10.78
C CYS A 498 -8.59 22.97 -10.28
N ILE A 499 -8.66 24.27 -10.59
CA ILE A 499 -9.72 25.17 -10.11
C ILE A 499 -11.08 24.75 -10.68
N GLU A 500 -11.18 24.43 -11.97
CA GLU A 500 -12.46 23.99 -12.54
C GLU A 500 -12.96 22.68 -11.90
N SER A 501 -12.06 21.74 -11.57
CA SER A 501 -12.45 20.51 -10.87
C SER A 501 -12.96 20.80 -9.45
N ILE A 502 -12.29 21.72 -8.73
CA ILE A 502 -12.73 22.16 -7.39
C ILE A 502 -14.12 22.79 -7.48
N GLU A 503 -14.34 23.73 -8.40
CA GLU A 503 -15.60 24.45 -8.54
C GLU A 503 -16.77 23.55 -8.95
N LYS A 504 -16.53 22.61 -9.87
CA LYS A 504 -17.58 21.76 -10.44
C LYS A 504 -17.94 20.59 -9.52
N LEU A 505 -16.96 20.02 -8.82
CA LEU A 505 -17.15 18.73 -8.13
C LEU A 505 -17.24 18.86 -6.61
N THR A 506 -16.61 19.85 -5.99
CA THR A 506 -16.55 19.92 -4.51
C THR A 506 -17.93 20.21 -3.91
N SER A 507 -18.38 19.31 -3.02
CA SER A 507 -19.67 19.44 -2.32
C SER A 507 -19.61 20.50 -1.22
N TYR A 508 -18.52 20.57 -0.46
CA TYR A 508 -18.26 21.58 0.57
C TYR A 508 -18.29 23.01 0.02
N LYS A 509 -18.92 23.96 0.73
CA LYS A 509 -19.23 25.28 0.18
C LYS A 509 -18.39 26.43 0.73
N ASN A 510 -17.92 26.33 1.97
CA ASN A 510 -17.21 27.44 2.60
C ASN A 510 -15.69 27.40 2.35
N TRP A 511 -15.26 27.78 1.15
CA TRP A 511 -13.83 27.80 0.79
C TRP A 511 -13.42 29.06 0.03
N GLU A 512 -12.13 29.38 0.12
CA GLU A 512 -11.43 30.38 -0.69
C GLU A 512 -10.16 29.76 -1.30
N ILE A 513 -9.61 30.39 -2.34
CA ILE A 513 -8.38 29.99 -3.01
C ILE A 513 -7.35 31.11 -2.86
N LEU A 514 -6.17 30.75 -2.38
CA LEU A 514 -4.97 31.58 -2.41
C LEU A 514 -4.07 31.09 -3.56
N LEU A 515 -4.20 31.72 -4.72
CA LEU A 515 -3.37 31.39 -5.89
C LEU A 515 -2.06 32.18 -5.80
N VAL A 516 -0.93 31.49 -5.62
CA VAL A 516 0.37 32.15 -5.42
C VAL A 516 1.20 32.05 -6.69
N ASP A 517 1.31 33.15 -7.42
CA ASP A 517 2.11 33.25 -8.63
C ASP A 517 3.60 33.51 -8.28
N ASN A 518 4.45 32.53 -8.55
CA ASN A 518 5.89 32.63 -8.39
C ASN A 518 6.58 33.00 -9.71
N GLN A 519 6.51 34.29 -10.05
CA GLN A 519 7.22 34.89 -11.19
C GLN A 519 6.84 34.24 -12.54
N SER A 520 5.55 34.04 -12.81
CA SER A 520 5.11 33.67 -14.17
C SER A 520 5.45 34.79 -15.15
N ASP A 521 5.97 34.42 -16.31
CA ASP A 521 6.46 35.32 -17.35
C ASP A 521 5.73 35.17 -18.69
N LYS A 522 4.93 34.12 -18.83
CA LYS A 522 4.07 33.91 -20.00
C LYS A 522 2.83 34.80 -19.93
N ALA A 523 2.61 35.56 -21.01
CA ALA A 523 1.50 36.51 -21.09
C ALA A 523 0.12 35.84 -20.92
N GLU A 524 -0.05 34.61 -21.45
CA GLU A 524 -1.30 33.84 -21.33
C GLU A 524 -1.60 33.43 -19.87
N ASP A 525 -0.60 32.95 -19.15
CA ASP A 525 -0.69 32.59 -17.74
C ASP A 525 -1.04 33.81 -16.87
N ILE A 526 -0.30 34.91 -17.03
CA ILE A 526 -0.53 36.14 -16.28
C ILE A 526 -1.96 36.68 -16.55
N ALA A 527 -2.40 36.64 -17.80
CA ALA A 527 -3.74 37.08 -18.17
C ALA A 527 -4.82 36.20 -17.54
N TYR A 528 -4.62 34.89 -17.53
CA TYR A 528 -5.55 33.93 -16.94
C TYR A 528 -5.62 34.06 -15.40
N PHE A 529 -4.48 34.18 -14.71
CA PHE A 529 -4.47 34.35 -13.26
C PHE A 529 -5.16 35.66 -12.83
N LYS A 530 -4.96 36.74 -13.59
CA LYS A 530 -5.71 38.00 -13.40
C LYS A 530 -7.20 37.89 -13.71
N GLN A 531 -7.59 36.95 -14.58
CA GLN A 531 -9.00 36.67 -14.83
C GLN A 531 -9.61 35.92 -13.64
N LEU A 532 -8.91 34.94 -13.07
CA LEU A 532 -9.36 34.16 -11.92
C LEU A 532 -9.59 35.04 -10.69
N SER A 533 -8.73 36.04 -10.44
CA SER A 533 -8.87 36.98 -9.31
C SER A 533 -10.09 37.91 -9.38
N ARG A 534 -10.90 37.82 -10.44
CA ARG A 534 -12.21 38.50 -10.51
C ARG A 534 -13.27 37.77 -9.68
N ASP A 535 -13.09 36.47 -9.43
CA ASP A 535 -13.90 35.75 -8.45
C ASP A 535 -13.48 36.18 -7.05
N LYS A 536 -14.44 36.59 -6.22
CA LYS A 536 -14.18 37.05 -4.85
C LYS A 536 -13.65 35.96 -3.93
N ARG A 537 -13.79 34.69 -4.31
CA ARG A 537 -13.23 33.54 -3.61
C ARG A 537 -11.76 33.31 -3.95
N VAL A 538 -11.19 33.98 -4.95
CA VAL A 538 -9.81 33.77 -5.39
C VAL A 538 -8.96 35.00 -5.10
N LEU A 539 -8.01 34.87 -4.19
CA LEU A 539 -6.97 35.86 -3.93
C LEU A 539 -5.70 35.49 -4.71
N LEU A 540 -5.33 36.32 -5.68
CA LEU A 540 -4.07 36.19 -6.40
C LEU A 540 -2.95 36.90 -5.62
N LEU A 541 -1.96 36.13 -5.17
CA LEU A 541 -0.78 36.61 -4.47
C LEU A 541 0.44 36.54 -5.40
N SER A 542 1.27 37.58 -5.37
CA SER A 542 2.56 37.56 -6.07
C SER A 542 3.67 37.19 -5.08
N TYR A 543 4.53 36.24 -5.47
CA TYR A 543 5.72 35.85 -4.72
C TYR A 543 6.96 36.03 -5.60
N ASP A 544 7.57 37.21 -5.50
CA ASP A 544 8.73 37.63 -6.31
C ASP A 544 10.06 37.27 -5.65
N LYS A 545 10.27 35.98 -5.41
CA LYS A 545 11.53 35.41 -4.88
C LYS A 545 11.84 34.08 -5.59
N PRO A 546 13.09 33.56 -5.50
CA PRO A 546 13.41 32.23 -6.01
C PRO A 546 12.45 31.16 -5.48
N PHE A 547 12.21 30.13 -6.30
CA PHE A 547 11.29 29.05 -5.95
C PHE A 547 11.76 28.32 -4.69
N ASN A 548 10.89 28.31 -3.68
CA ASN A 548 11.03 27.55 -2.45
C ASN A 548 9.60 27.17 -2.04
N TYR A 549 9.26 25.90 -2.16
CA TYR A 549 7.90 25.42 -1.93
C TYR A 549 7.43 25.72 -0.50
N SER A 550 8.30 25.50 0.48
CA SER A 550 8.03 25.79 1.88
C SER A 550 7.75 27.28 2.10
N ALA A 551 8.62 28.15 1.58
CA ALA A 551 8.48 29.60 1.74
C ALA A 551 7.24 30.17 1.04
N ILE A 552 6.91 29.68 -0.16
CA ILE A 552 5.73 30.12 -0.91
C ILE A 552 4.46 29.77 -0.14
N ASN A 553 4.38 28.57 0.41
CA ASN A 553 3.25 28.16 1.23
C ASN A 553 3.19 28.98 2.52
N ASN A 554 4.28 29.09 3.29
CA ASN A 554 4.34 29.91 4.52
C ASN A 554 3.84 31.35 4.26
N TYR A 555 4.31 31.98 3.18
CA TYR A 555 3.87 33.32 2.77
C TYR A 555 2.36 33.39 2.52
N ALA A 556 1.77 32.40 1.86
CA ALA A 556 0.33 32.38 1.58
C ALA A 556 -0.52 32.25 2.86
N ILE A 557 -0.05 31.50 3.87
CA ILE A 557 -0.76 31.28 5.13
C ILE A 557 -0.99 32.58 5.89
N GLU A 558 -0.13 33.58 5.73
CA GLU A 558 -0.30 34.92 6.31
C GLU A 558 -1.60 35.60 5.83
N TYR A 559 -2.04 35.29 4.60
CA TYR A 559 -3.24 35.85 3.96
C TYR A 559 -4.48 34.97 4.11
N ALA A 560 -4.34 33.72 4.56
CA ALA A 560 -5.44 32.78 4.74
C ALA A 560 -6.46 33.28 5.76
N GLN A 561 -7.74 33.34 5.39
CA GLN A 561 -8.83 33.70 6.29
C GLN A 561 -9.47 32.48 6.94
N GLY A 562 -9.29 31.31 6.34
CA GLY A 562 -9.80 30.04 6.82
C GLY A 562 -9.14 29.60 8.13
N SER A 563 -9.95 28.99 9.01
CA SER A 563 -9.45 28.31 10.21
C SER A 563 -8.80 26.97 9.86
N ILE A 564 -9.10 26.42 8.67
CA ILE A 564 -8.46 25.26 8.08
C ILE A 564 -7.76 25.70 6.79
N VAL A 565 -6.56 25.19 6.58
CA VAL A 565 -5.77 25.40 5.37
C VAL A 565 -5.59 24.05 4.68
N VAL A 566 -5.72 24.04 3.36
CA VAL A 566 -5.28 22.92 2.53
C VAL A 566 -4.09 23.36 1.67
N LEU A 567 -2.94 22.73 1.86
CA LEU A 567 -1.83 22.81 0.92
C LEU A 567 -2.20 21.95 -0.29
N LEU A 568 -2.21 22.56 -1.47
CA LEU A 568 -2.70 21.92 -2.68
C LEU A 568 -1.79 22.24 -3.86
N ASN A 569 -1.24 21.21 -4.51
CA ASN A 569 -0.45 21.43 -5.71
C ASN A 569 -1.36 21.89 -6.87
N ASN A 570 -0.80 22.66 -7.80
CA ASN A 570 -1.56 23.21 -8.93
C ASN A 570 -1.91 22.19 -10.04
N ASP A 571 -1.38 20.97 -9.95
CA ASP A 571 -1.55 19.85 -10.88
C ASP A 571 -2.36 18.70 -10.27
N VAL A 572 -3.20 19.00 -9.28
CA VAL A 572 -4.22 18.08 -8.78
C VAL A 572 -5.55 18.25 -9.49
N GLU A 573 -6.34 17.19 -9.54
CA GLU A 573 -7.68 17.17 -10.10
C GLU A 573 -8.61 16.41 -9.16
N VAL A 574 -9.68 17.07 -8.72
CA VAL A 574 -10.69 16.48 -7.84
C VAL A 574 -11.46 15.40 -8.60
N ILE A 575 -11.65 14.22 -7.98
CA ILE A 575 -12.50 13.15 -8.54
C ILE A 575 -13.57 12.64 -7.58
N SER A 576 -13.46 12.93 -6.29
CA SER A 576 -14.51 12.64 -5.30
C SER A 576 -15.18 13.94 -4.83
N PRO A 577 -16.51 14.11 -4.96
CA PRO A 577 -17.20 15.34 -4.55
C PRO A 577 -17.02 15.70 -3.07
N ASP A 578 -16.99 14.70 -2.20
CA ASP A 578 -16.97 14.87 -0.75
C ASP A 578 -15.57 14.96 -0.15
N TRP A 579 -14.53 15.05 -1.00
CA TRP A 579 -13.13 15.06 -0.58
C TRP A 579 -12.84 16.10 0.51
N LEU A 580 -13.34 17.33 0.32
CA LEU A 580 -13.07 18.43 1.24
C LEU A 580 -13.86 18.27 2.54
N SER A 581 -15.12 17.84 2.46
CA SER A 581 -15.96 17.56 3.63
C SER A 581 -15.33 16.46 4.51
N GLU A 582 -14.84 15.38 3.90
CA GLU A 582 -14.13 14.32 4.61
C GLU A 582 -12.88 14.88 5.33
N MET A 583 -12.03 15.62 4.62
CA MET A 583 -10.81 16.18 5.21
C MET A 583 -11.11 17.19 6.33
N VAL A 584 -12.11 18.06 6.15
CA VAL A 584 -12.56 19.02 7.17
C VAL A 584 -13.10 18.31 8.40
N SER A 585 -13.89 17.25 8.24
CA SER A 585 -14.44 16.48 9.38
C SER A 585 -13.34 15.89 10.26
N LEU A 586 -12.25 15.44 9.64
CA LEU A 586 -11.09 14.89 10.35
C LEU A 586 -10.23 15.99 10.98
N CYS A 587 -9.94 17.08 10.25
CA CYS A 587 -9.20 18.23 10.78
C CYS A 587 -9.91 18.94 11.93
N SER A 588 -11.24 18.81 12.02
CA SER A 588 -12.03 19.42 13.10
C SER A 588 -11.89 18.69 14.44
N ARG A 589 -11.24 17.52 14.48
CA ARG A 589 -10.92 16.79 15.72
C ARG A 589 -9.67 17.37 16.35
N ASP A 590 -9.73 17.81 17.61
CA ASP A 590 -8.61 18.52 18.24
C ASP A 590 -7.30 17.72 18.24
N GLU A 591 -7.36 16.40 18.37
CA GLU A 591 -6.16 15.55 18.40
C GLU A 591 -5.50 15.35 17.02
N ILE A 592 -6.18 15.71 15.94
CA ILE A 592 -5.67 15.57 14.56
C ILE A 592 -4.94 16.85 14.15
N GLY A 593 -3.74 16.69 13.57
CA GLY A 593 -2.93 17.76 13.03
C GLY A 593 -3.04 17.83 11.51
N CYS A 594 -2.43 16.87 10.81
CA CYS A 594 -2.49 16.79 9.35
C CYS A 594 -3.46 15.70 8.85
N VAL A 595 -4.19 16.00 7.78
CA VAL A 595 -5.03 15.04 7.06
C VAL A 595 -4.60 14.97 5.60
N GLY A 596 -4.29 13.77 5.12
CA GLY A 596 -3.88 13.51 3.75
C GLY A 596 -4.94 12.79 2.92
N ALA A 597 -5.08 13.20 1.66
CA ALA A 597 -5.94 12.56 0.68
C ALA A 597 -5.31 11.29 0.06
N LYS A 598 -6.10 10.49 -0.65
CA LYS A 598 -5.62 9.42 -1.54
C LYS A 598 -5.39 10.00 -2.93
N LEU A 599 -4.16 9.84 -3.43
CA LEU A 599 -3.78 10.41 -4.73
C LEU A 599 -3.44 9.30 -5.73
N TYR A 600 -3.95 9.45 -6.94
CA TYR A 600 -3.65 8.58 -8.08
C TYR A 600 -2.83 9.33 -9.13
N TYR A 601 -2.02 8.56 -9.86
CA TYR A 601 -1.53 8.97 -11.16
C TYR A 601 -2.67 8.96 -12.20
N PRO A 602 -2.54 9.68 -13.34
CA PRO A 602 -3.57 9.69 -14.39
C PRO A 602 -3.86 8.33 -15.04
N ASN A 603 -3.03 7.33 -14.80
CA ASN A 603 -3.20 5.95 -15.28
C ASN A 603 -3.89 5.03 -14.25
N ASP A 604 -4.59 5.60 -13.26
CA ASP A 604 -5.27 4.88 -12.18
C ASP A 604 -4.37 4.01 -11.28
N THR A 605 -3.06 4.26 -11.29
CA THR A 605 -2.15 3.68 -10.31
C THR A 605 -2.00 4.59 -9.10
N LEU A 606 -1.85 4.00 -7.92
CA LEU A 606 -1.74 4.70 -6.66
C LEU A 606 -0.42 5.48 -6.58
N GLN A 607 -0.50 6.74 -6.18
CA GLN A 607 0.67 7.58 -5.94
C GLN A 607 0.87 7.83 -4.44
N HIS A 608 -0.21 8.07 -3.69
CA HIS A 608 -0.12 8.37 -2.28
C HIS A 608 -1.22 7.67 -1.48
N ALA A 609 -0.80 6.81 -0.56
CA ALA A 609 -1.61 6.27 0.53
C ALA A 609 -0.94 6.51 1.89
N GLY A 610 -0.44 7.74 2.08
CA GLY A 610 0.43 8.13 3.19
C GLY A 610 1.91 7.79 2.97
N VAL A 611 2.75 8.26 3.90
CA VAL A 611 4.21 8.14 3.84
C VAL A 611 4.73 7.28 4.98
N ILE A 612 5.65 6.37 4.65
CA ILE A 612 6.39 5.52 5.58
C ILE A 612 7.81 6.06 5.74
N LEU A 613 8.23 6.25 7.00
CA LEU A 613 9.58 6.71 7.33
C LEU A 613 10.62 5.59 7.18
N GLY A 614 11.83 5.98 6.82
CA GLY A 614 12.96 5.09 6.55
C GLY A 614 12.89 4.37 5.19
N LEU A 615 11.76 4.40 4.50
CA LEU A 615 11.61 3.84 3.15
C LEU A 615 12.54 4.58 2.17
N GLY A 616 13.36 3.85 1.42
CA GLY A 616 14.36 4.47 0.52
C GLY A 616 15.44 5.27 1.26
N GLY A 617 15.58 5.12 2.57
CA GLY A 617 16.60 5.77 3.41
C GLY A 617 16.18 7.08 4.07
N VAL A 618 15.02 7.65 3.69
CA VAL A 618 14.43 8.82 4.37
C VAL A 618 12.94 8.60 4.56
N ALA A 619 12.14 8.66 3.49
CA ALA A 619 10.71 8.44 3.55
C ALA A 619 10.17 8.16 2.14
N GLY A 620 9.06 7.42 2.04
CA GLY A 620 8.46 7.12 0.74
C GLY A 620 6.97 6.75 0.83
N HIS A 621 6.31 6.77 -0.32
CA HIS A 621 4.86 6.62 -0.41
C HIS A 621 4.46 5.15 -0.28
N SER A 622 3.48 4.89 0.58
CA SER A 622 2.91 3.57 0.81
C SER A 622 2.20 3.04 -0.45
N HIS A 623 2.43 1.77 -0.81
CA HIS A 623 1.76 1.04 -1.91
C HIS A 623 1.87 1.73 -3.28
N LYS A 624 2.94 2.49 -3.52
CA LYS A 624 3.13 3.21 -4.78
C LYS A 624 3.02 2.24 -5.97
N TYR A 625 2.31 2.68 -7.01
CA TYR A 625 2.00 1.95 -8.25
C TYR A 625 1.01 0.77 -8.13
N PHE A 626 0.37 0.59 -6.98
CA PHE A 626 -0.72 -0.38 -6.85
C PHE A 626 -1.91 0.04 -7.72
N ASP A 627 -2.66 -0.91 -8.26
CA ASP A 627 -3.87 -0.58 -9.02
C ASP A 627 -4.94 -0.04 -8.07
N LYS A 628 -5.77 0.90 -8.54
CA LYS A 628 -6.84 1.57 -7.78
C LYS A 628 -7.74 0.63 -6.96
N ASP A 629 -8.04 -0.54 -7.51
CA ASP A 629 -8.97 -1.49 -6.90
C ASP A 629 -8.34 -2.39 -5.82
N GLN A 630 -7.00 -2.43 -5.71
CA GLN A 630 -6.34 -3.28 -4.73
C GLN A 630 -6.64 -2.87 -3.28
N ASP A 631 -6.86 -3.87 -2.43
CA ASP A 631 -7.15 -3.66 -1.00
C ASP A 631 -5.91 -3.26 -0.19
N GLY A 632 -4.72 -3.63 -0.69
CA GLY A 632 -3.44 -3.43 -0.01
C GLY A 632 -3.24 -4.31 1.22
N TYR A 633 -2.13 -4.10 1.91
CA TYR A 633 -1.76 -4.86 3.10
C TYR A 633 -2.84 -4.77 4.17
N PHE A 634 -3.49 -5.88 4.51
CA PHE A 634 -4.59 -5.94 5.48
C PHE A 634 -5.64 -4.84 5.26
N LYS A 635 -6.06 -4.65 4.00
CA LYS A 635 -7.12 -3.70 3.59
C LYS A 635 -6.77 -2.22 3.76
N ARG A 636 -5.52 -1.90 4.11
CA ARG A 636 -5.06 -0.53 4.44
C ARG A 636 -5.25 0.50 3.30
N LEU A 637 -5.53 0.11 2.06
CA LEU A 637 -5.85 1.05 0.98
C LEU A 637 -7.32 1.47 0.89
N LYS A 638 -8.18 0.84 1.71
CA LYS A 638 -9.63 1.05 1.71
C LYS A 638 -10.17 1.58 3.05
N ILE A 639 -9.31 1.72 4.06
CA ILE A 639 -9.67 2.15 5.41
C ILE A 639 -8.77 3.28 5.92
N ARG A 640 -9.31 4.13 6.81
CA ARG A 640 -8.55 5.21 7.46
C ARG A 640 -7.53 4.67 8.44
N GLN A 641 -6.47 5.43 8.63
CA GLN A 641 -5.39 5.07 9.53
C GLN A 641 -4.55 6.29 9.91
N ASN A 642 -3.94 6.22 11.09
CA ASN A 642 -2.84 7.12 11.42
C ASN A 642 -1.57 6.68 10.70
N LEU A 643 -0.82 7.65 10.19
CA LEU A 643 0.49 7.47 9.55
C LEU A 643 1.46 8.55 10.03
N SER A 644 2.74 8.33 9.81
CA SER A 644 3.77 9.26 10.29
C SER A 644 3.72 10.57 9.51
N ALA A 645 3.53 10.49 8.20
CA ALA A 645 3.37 11.67 7.35
C ALA A 645 2.38 11.44 6.21
N VAL A 646 1.88 12.56 5.68
CA VAL A 646 1.06 12.67 4.48
C VAL A 646 1.67 13.73 3.57
N THR A 647 1.36 13.70 2.27
CA THR A 647 2.00 14.61 1.32
C THR A 647 1.30 15.95 1.21
N ALA A 648 2.07 17.04 1.04
CA ALA A 648 1.53 18.38 0.81
C ALA A 648 0.95 18.59 -0.60
N ALA A 649 0.95 17.57 -1.47
CA ALA A 649 0.20 17.65 -2.73
C ALA A 649 -1.32 17.82 -2.48
N CYS A 650 -1.84 17.27 -1.38
CA CYS A 650 -3.16 17.60 -0.83
C CYS A 650 -3.17 17.27 0.68
N LEU A 651 -2.91 18.29 1.51
CA LEU A 651 -2.80 18.18 2.97
C LEU A 651 -3.66 19.24 3.65
N ALA A 652 -4.62 18.82 4.47
CA ALA A 652 -5.42 19.71 5.31
C ALA A 652 -4.86 19.79 6.73
N VAL A 653 -4.89 20.98 7.33
CA VAL A 653 -4.40 21.26 8.68
C VAL A 653 -5.10 22.49 9.24
N ARG A 654 -5.33 22.54 10.56
CA ARG A 654 -5.84 23.76 11.19
C ARG A 654 -4.77 24.85 11.17
N LYS A 655 -5.18 26.09 10.90
CA LYS A 655 -4.25 27.23 10.78
C LYS A 655 -3.47 27.48 12.08
N ASP A 656 -4.11 27.29 13.23
CA ASP A 656 -3.48 27.43 14.54
C ASP A 656 -2.37 26.40 14.77
N VAL A 657 -2.60 25.13 14.39
CA VAL A 657 -1.58 24.06 14.44
C VAL A 657 -0.43 24.34 13.49
N TYR A 658 -0.73 24.79 12.26
CA TYR A 658 0.32 25.18 11.30
C TYR A 658 1.24 26.26 11.89
N ASN A 659 0.67 27.29 12.51
CA ASN A 659 1.40 28.37 13.15
C ASN A 659 2.16 27.91 14.40
N GLN A 660 1.57 27.03 15.20
CA GLN A 660 2.18 26.49 16.42
C GLN A 660 3.52 25.81 16.15
N VAL A 661 3.65 25.13 15.01
CA VAL A 661 4.88 24.43 14.61
C VAL A 661 5.79 25.24 13.69
N ASN A 662 5.52 26.54 13.54
CA ASN A 662 6.22 27.48 12.66
C ASN A 662 6.24 27.05 11.18
N GLY A 663 5.13 26.52 10.68
CA GLY A 663 4.93 26.19 9.26
C GLY A 663 5.93 25.20 8.68
N LEU A 664 6.13 25.26 7.35
CA LEU A 664 7.09 24.42 6.64
C LEU A 664 8.53 24.93 6.85
N ASN A 665 9.51 24.02 6.91
CA ASN A 665 10.92 24.41 7.03
C ASN A 665 11.44 25.00 5.69
N GLU A 666 11.41 26.32 5.57
CA GLU A 666 11.90 27.03 4.39
C GLU A 666 13.41 27.23 4.34
N GLU A 667 14.12 27.04 5.45
CA GLU A 667 15.57 27.23 5.54
C GLU A 667 16.33 26.03 4.99
N ASP A 668 15.94 24.81 5.40
CA ASP A 668 16.64 23.57 5.03
C ASP A 668 15.91 22.74 3.98
N LEU A 669 14.58 22.86 3.84
CA LEU A 669 13.74 21.98 3.02
C LEU A 669 12.96 22.75 1.96
N THR A 670 13.65 23.14 0.90
CA THR A 670 13.10 23.98 -0.17
C THR A 670 12.13 23.24 -1.10
N VAL A 671 12.34 21.94 -1.34
CA VAL A 671 11.59 21.16 -2.35
C VAL A 671 11.23 19.76 -1.88
N ALA A 672 12.17 18.97 -1.36
CA ALA A 672 11.89 17.61 -0.91
C ALA A 672 11.67 17.53 0.62
N PHE A 673 10.88 16.55 1.04
CA PHE A 673 10.63 16.18 2.45
C PHE A 673 10.05 17.28 3.37
N ASN A 674 9.69 18.46 2.85
CA ASN A 674 9.09 19.54 3.64
C ASN A 674 7.77 19.11 4.31
N ASP A 675 6.97 18.31 3.61
CA ASP A 675 5.72 17.73 4.09
C ASP A 675 5.95 16.68 5.18
N VAL A 676 6.98 15.84 5.01
CA VAL A 676 7.41 14.85 6.01
C VAL A 676 7.90 15.54 7.29
N ASP A 677 8.82 16.51 7.18
CA ASP A 677 9.29 17.31 8.32
C ASP A 677 8.14 18.01 9.03
N PHE A 678 7.24 18.65 8.28
CA PHE A 678 6.07 19.31 8.85
C PHE A 678 5.17 18.35 9.63
N CYS A 679 4.85 17.19 9.04
CA CYS A 679 4.08 16.15 9.71
C CYS A 679 4.74 15.66 11.01
N LEU A 680 6.07 15.53 11.03
CA LEU A 680 6.84 15.13 12.21
C LEU A 680 6.87 16.22 13.28
N LYS A 681 6.98 17.51 12.89
CA LYS A 681 6.85 18.64 13.84
C LYS A 681 5.46 18.69 14.47
N VAL A 682 4.42 18.47 13.67
CA VAL A 682 3.02 18.39 14.13
C VAL A 682 2.83 17.23 15.11
N GLN A 683 3.44 16.07 14.85
CA GLN A 683 3.43 14.94 15.79
C GLN A 683 4.20 15.24 17.08
N ALA A 684 5.37 15.87 16.98
CA ALA A 684 6.16 16.28 18.13
C ALA A 684 5.43 17.30 19.03
N ALA A 685 4.50 18.08 18.45
CA ALA A 685 3.62 18.98 19.18
C ALA A 685 2.42 18.28 19.87
N GLY A 686 2.29 16.96 19.72
CA GLY A 686 1.27 16.13 20.39
C GLY A 686 0.05 15.78 19.54
N TYR A 687 0.02 16.18 18.27
CA TYR A 687 -1.06 15.84 17.34
C TYR A 687 -0.82 14.50 16.63
N LYS A 688 -1.84 13.97 15.97
CA LYS A 688 -1.74 12.78 15.11
C LYS A 688 -2.02 13.15 13.66
N ASN A 689 -1.34 12.49 12.74
CA ASN A 689 -1.61 12.62 11.31
C ASN A 689 -2.52 11.47 10.86
N VAL A 690 -3.44 11.76 9.96
CA VAL A 690 -4.42 10.80 9.43
C VAL A 690 -4.36 10.81 7.91
N TRP A 691 -4.40 9.62 7.33
CA TRP A 691 -4.66 9.45 5.91
C TRP A 691 -6.07 8.89 5.71
N THR A 692 -6.80 9.44 4.74
CA THR A 692 -8.15 8.98 4.40
C THR A 692 -8.25 8.48 2.96
N PRO A 693 -8.80 7.27 2.73
CA PRO A 693 -9.09 6.76 1.40
C PRO A 693 -10.34 7.40 0.78
N TYR A 694 -11.11 8.19 1.55
CA TYR A 694 -12.40 8.74 1.13
C TYR A 694 -12.32 10.15 0.52
N ALA A 695 -11.12 10.75 0.50
CA ALA A 695 -10.79 11.94 -0.27
C ALA A 695 -9.88 11.54 -1.43
N GLU A 696 -10.42 11.44 -2.64
CA GLU A 696 -9.70 10.94 -3.82
C GLU A 696 -9.49 12.05 -4.86
N LEU A 697 -8.24 12.18 -5.32
CA LEU A 697 -7.81 13.12 -6.36
C LEU A 697 -6.81 12.45 -7.30
N TYR A 698 -6.71 12.93 -8.54
CA TYR A 698 -5.52 12.71 -9.36
C TYR A 698 -4.47 13.76 -9.02
N HIS A 699 -3.20 13.37 -9.09
CA HIS A 699 -2.07 14.29 -9.06
C HIS A 699 -1.17 13.97 -10.25
N HIS A 700 -1.11 14.91 -11.20
CA HIS A 700 -0.49 14.72 -12.51
C HIS A 700 1.06 14.77 -12.47
N GLU A 701 1.65 14.97 -11.28
CA GLU A 701 3.05 14.93 -10.83
C GLU A 701 4.16 15.22 -11.88
N SER A 702 5.04 16.17 -11.53
CA SER A 702 6.29 16.51 -12.24
C SER A 702 6.12 17.15 -13.62
N ILE A 703 4.91 17.57 -13.99
CA ILE A 703 4.68 18.36 -15.22
C ILE A 703 5.33 19.75 -15.11
N SER A 704 5.31 20.38 -13.93
CA SER A 704 5.88 21.71 -13.71
C SER A 704 7.33 21.70 -13.17
N ARG A 705 7.72 20.65 -12.43
CA ARG A 705 9.02 20.55 -11.71
C ARG A 705 10.17 20.00 -12.57
N GLY A 706 9.88 19.13 -13.53
CA GLY A 706 10.88 18.35 -14.27
C GLY A 706 11.65 17.35 -13.39
N THR A 707 12.62 16.65 -13.97
CA THR A 707 13.46 15.64 -13.31
C THR A 707 14.64 16.25 -12.53
N GLU A 708 15.18 15.49 -11.56
CA GLU A 708 16.30 15.87 -10.67
C GLU A 708 17.68 15.71 -11.36
N ASP A 709 17.82 16.26 -12.56
CA ASP A 709 18.91 15.86 -13.46
C ASP A 709 20.10 16.84 -13.48
N THR A 710 20.00 18.00 -12.82
CA THR A 710 21.12 18.96 -12.75
C THR A 710 21.99 18.74 -11.49
N PRO A 711 23.29 19.08 -11.53
CA PRO A 711 24.17 19.00 -10.36
C PRO A 711 23.65 19.77 -9.14
N GLU A 712 23.05 20.95 -9.36
CA GLU A 712 22.52 21.81 -8.30
C GLU A 712 21.29 21.17 -7.64
N LYS A 713 20.38 20.61 -8.43
CA LYS A 713 19.19 19.89 -7.94
C LYS A 713 19.58 18.68 -7.11
N ARG A 714 20.57 17.89 -7.58
CA ARG A 714 21.11 16.76 -6.83
C ARG A 714 21.79 17.17 -5.53
N ALA A 715 22.58 18.25 -5.55
CA ALA A 715 23.26 18.76 -4.36
C ALA A 715 22.25 19.24 -3.29
N ARG A 716 21.21 19.97 -3.72
CA ARG A 716 20.09 20.38 -2.85
C ARG A 716 19.36 19.16 -2.28
N PHE A 717 18.99 18.19 -3.11
CA PHE A 717 18.31 16.98 -2.64
C PHE A 717 19.17 16.23 -1.61
N ALA A 718 20.49 16.14 -1.83
CA ALA A 718 21.40 15.54 -0.87
C ALA A 718 21.43 16.30 0.47
N SER A 719 21.45 17.64 0.46
CA SER A 719 21.39 18.42 1.71
C SER A 719 20.06 18.26 2.45
N GLU A 720 18.94 18.18 1.72
CA GLU A 720 17.61 17.93 2.30
C GLU A 720 17.54 16.53 2.95
N VAL A 721 18.13 15.50 2.29
CA VAL A 721 18.29 14.16 2.86
C VAL A 721 19.14 14.18 4.14
N ASP A 722 20.26 14.91 4.12
CA ASP A 722 21.16 15.00 5.27
C ASP A 722 20.51 15.72 6.46
N TYR A 723 19.72 16.78 6.20
CA TYR A 723 18.88 17.41 7.23
C TYR A 723 17.92 16.39 7.84
N MET A 724 17.14 15.67 7.03
CA MET A 724 16.15 14.70 7.54
C MET A 724 16.81 13.62 8.39
N LYS A 725 17.94 13.08 7.93
CA LYS A 725 18.69 12.05 8.68
C LYS A 725 19.31 12.59 9.96
N ARG A 726 19.74 13.85 9.99
CA ARG A 726 20.33 14.47 11.18
C ARG A 726 19.27 14.82 12.21
N THR A 727 18.15 15.37 11.78
CA THR A 727 17.08 15.89 12.66
C THR A 727 16.15 14.79 13.16
N TRP A 728 15.72 13.87 12.27
CA TRP A 728 14.67 12.88 12.55
C TRP A 728 15.19 11.43 12.62
N ASN A 729 16.48 11.23 12.91
CA ASN A 729 17.14 9.92 12.85
C ASN A 729 16.39 8.81 13.62
N SER A 730 15.84 9.13 14.81
CA SER A 730 15.10 8.19 15.66
C SER A 730 13.82 7.73 15.01
N GLU A 731 13.04 8.66 14.49
CA GLU A 731 11.75 8.48 13.85
C GLU A 731 11.90 7.74 12.53
N LEU A 732 12.91 8.12 11.73
CA LEU A 732 13.25 7.42 10.48
C LEU A 732 13.64 5.95 10.71
N ARG A 733 14.20 5.63 11.87
CA ARG A 733 14.54 4.26 12.25
C ARG A 733 13.36 3.49 12.82
N ASN A 734 12.38 4.17 13.42
CA ASN A 734 11.28 3.57 14.17
C ASN A 734 9.95 4.28 13.84
N ASP A 735 9.45 4.08 12.62
CA ASP A 735 8.10 4.54 12.26
C ASP A 735 7.06 3.75 13.08
N PRO A 736 6.25 4.41 13.94
CA PRO A 736 5.25 3.72 14.76
C PRO A 736 4.16 3.02 13.94
N TYR A 737 3.92 3.45 12.70
CA TYR A 737 2.86 2.92 11.85
C TYR A 737 3.36 1.88 10.82
N TYR A 738 4.63 1.50 10.92
CA TYR A 738 5.29 0.51 10.06
C TYR A 738 6.07 -0.53 10.87
N HIS A 739 5.68 -1.80 10.74
CA HIS A 739 6.26 -2.88 11.52
C HIS A 739 7.76 -3.08 11.21
N PRO A 740 8.64 -3.28 12.21
CA PRO A 740 10.09 -3.37 12.02
C PRO A 740 10.58 -4.55 11.16
N LEU A 741 9.75 -5.60 11.03
CA LEU A 741 10.04 -6.75 10.16
C LEU A 741 9.46 -6.64 8.74
N LEU A 742 8.91 -5.48 8.36
CA LEU A 742 8.57 -5.17 6.97
C LEU A 742 9.76 -4.51 6.27
N THR A 743 9.91 -4.73 4.97
CA THR A 743 11.04 -4.20 4.20
C THR A 743 10.97 -2.69 4.07
N ARG A 744 12.13 -2.01 4.13
CA ARG A 744 12.22 -0.58 3.80
C ARG A 744 12.77 -0.32 2.39
N ASP A 745 12.96 -1.38 1.61
CA ASP A 745 13.52 -1.33 0.27
C ASP A 745 12.43 -1.28 -0.82
N ARG A 746 11.18 -1.63 -0.47
CA ARG A 746 10.04 -1.71 -1.38
C ARG A 746 8.79 -1.11 -0.74
N GLU A 747 7.95 -0.51 -1.57
CA GLU A 747 6.74 0.22 -1.17
C GLU A 747 5.52 -0.70 -0.92
N ASP A 748 5.70 -2.02 -0.90
CA ASP A 748 4.64 -3.03 -1.05
C ASP A 748 4.24 -3.75 0.25
N PHE A 749 4.78 -3.35 1.40
CA PHE A 749 4.56 -4.02 2.70
C PHE A 749 4.98 -5.51 2.67
N SER A 750 5.93 -5.88 1.80
CA SER A 750 6.53 -7.20 1.86
C SER A 750 7.42 -7.35 3.10
N LYS A 751 7.56 -8.60 3.53
CA LYS A 751 8.42 -8.96 4.67
C LYS A 751 9.90 -8.64 4.34
N ARG A 752 10.64 -8.21 5.37
CA ARG A 752 12.08 -7.93 5.29
C ARG A 752 12.92 -9.19 5.12
#